data_AF-A0A3R8T0M9-F1
#
_entry.id   AF-A0A3R8T0M9-F1
#
_cell.length_a   1.000
_cell.length_b   1.000
_cell.length_c   1.000
_cell.angle_alpha   90.00
_cell.angle_beta   90.00
_cell.angle_gamma   90.00
#
_symmetry.space_group_name_H-M   'P 1'
#
loop_
_entity.id
_entity.type
_entity.pdbx_description
1 polymer ?
#
loop_
_entity_poly.entity_id
_entity_poly.type
_entity_poly.pdbx_seq_one_letter_code
_entity_poly.pdbx_strand_id
1 'polypeptide(L)'
;MHDNKPSSHQHQRPARLRPLCAALLLGLGGLACAGASAKVVISQVYGGGGNSGATLKNDFIELFNAGSDTVNLSGWTVHYASSTGNTWNNKTTLGALSLPPGQYLLIQEGAGTGGSQDLPTPDATGEILMSATNGKVALTNANVTLSGTNPSNAALVDIISYGASTPTEGAPTNALTNTTAAQRLGGGCTDTGNNQADFTLVAPAPRNMSREPSPCNGAPAPGPSPSPSPSPSSVSIHTIQGSGATSPLVGHTVTTRGVVTKLLNNGFFMQEPDADSDPATSEGILVFTSTVPTVVVGQLVQLTGVVDEYNVGAAGNALTAAHTVTELKTITSLSVLASGQSIAPTVITFPQATNDDLERVEGMLVTIDTELTASQNYFLGRYGQITLSANGRLHKATNLHRPGSVDARQVDQDNARRRIILDDGSSLQNPNPTPYFSADNTQRAGDTTPSVTGVIDYGLATASNTGLADYRIHPTEAVVFTRAHPRTDAPADVGGNVKVASFNVLNYFNGNGLGAGFPTSRGATTLAEFNRQRAKIIAAIKAIDADVLGLMEIENDGTGAQSAVVDLVNGLNAAMGAGTYAVVPDPATGTGSDEIKVAMIYKPGKLTRVGSSVSDTASIHNRPPLAQTFSAPNGEKFTLLVNHFKSKGCGDDGGVDADQGDGQGCYNGRRLLQAQALRGFITNLQAAQADSDVMVIGDLNAYAKEDPVHEFTSNGFVDLSERFNGPGDYSYVFDGEVGYLDHALATASLSSQTTGVHHWHINADEPTVIDYNTEFKQPACAACGPDYYTATPYRSSDHDPVVIGLNLIKHVDGSAGRDTITGTAGDDLINGGEGADTITTGTGRDVLVYGSVRDGLDTITDFTPGSDRLDLGALLASIGVQPGQALAQGVVKLVSTSAGVQVQIDTDGSAGPAAARPLALLRGMTAAQLQPARDLGL
;
A
#
# COMPACT_ATOMS: atom_id res chain seq x y z
N MET A 1 7.72 -7.10 -8.99
CA MET A 1 6.57 -7.95 -8.58
C MET A 1 5.44 -7.59 -9.52
N HIS A 2 5.16 -8.42 -10.52
CA HIS A 2 4.04 -8.20 -11.44
C HIS A 2 2.96 -9.27 -11.19
N ASP A 3 1.76 -8.77 -10.93
CA ASP A 3 0.42 -9.34 -11.09
C ASP A 3 0.20 -10.86 -10.99
N ASN A 4 -0.51 -11.25 -9.92
CA ASN A 4 -1.35 -12.45 -9.91
C ASN A 4 -2.81 -12.05 -10.18
N LYS A 5 -3.39 -12.52 -11.30
CA LYS A 5 -4.84 -12.54 -11.55
C LYS A 5 -5.41 -13.95 -11.29
N PRO A 6 -6.54 -14.12 -10.58
CA PRO A 6 -7.22 -15.41 -10.46
C PRO A 6 -8.26 -15.62 -11.57
N SER A 7 -8.37 -16.86 -12.06
CA SER A 7 -9.32 -17.33 -13.06
C SER A 7 -10.64 -17.83 -12.45
N SER A 8 -11.76 -17.56 -13.13
CA SER A 8 -13.14 -17.91 -12.74
C SER A 8 -13.71 -19.09 -13.53
N HIS A 9 -14.77 -19.71 -12.97
CA HIS A 9 -15.88 -20.52 -13.58
C HIS A 9 -16.05 -21.90 -12.88
N GLN A 10 -17.23 -22.49 -12.69
CA GLN A 10 -18.65 -22.14 -12.87
C GLN A 10 -19.48 -23.19 -12.09
N HIS A 11 -20.62 -22.80 -11.53
CA HIS A 11 -21.64 -23.71 -10.98
C HIS A 11 -22.48 -24.37 -12.08
N GLN A 12 -22.83 -25.65 -11.90
CA GLN A 12 -23.92 -26.32 -12.61
C GLN A 12 -25.06 -26.68 -11.65
N ARG A 13 -26.29 -26.30 -12.02
CA ARG A 13 -27.57 -26.89 -11.56
C ARG A 13 -28.01 -27.96 -12.57
N PRO A 14 -28.91 -28.88 -12.18
CA PRO A 14 -30.26 -28.88 -12.79
C PRO A 14 -31.38 -29.21 -11.78
N ALA A 15 -32.52 -28.49 -11.80
CA ALA A 15 -33.79 -28.77 -12.52
C ALA A 15 -34.77 -29.66 -11.73
N ARG A 16 -35.85 -29.06 -11.17
CA ARG A 16 -37.26 -29.01 -11.68
C ARG A 16 -38.11 -30.22 -11.26
N LEU A 17 -39.22 -29.97 -10.54
CA LEU A 17 -40.59 -30.39 -10.90
C LEU A 17 -41.63 -29.77 -9.93
N ARG A 18 -42.68 -29.18 -10.53
CA ARG A 18 -43.95 -28.70 -9.92
C ARG A 18 -45.04 -29.80 -10.15
N PRO A 19 -46.34 -29.53 -9.93
CA PRO A 19 -47.13 -29.22 -8.72
C PRO A 19 -48.36 -30.19 -8.61
N LEU A 20 -49.27 -30.04 -7.64
CA LEU A 20 -50.75 -30.26 -7.78
C LEU A 20 -51.45 -29.95 -6.43
N CYS A 21 -52.40 -28.99 -6.39
CA CYS A 21 -53.87 -29.15 -6.25
C CYS A 21 -54.35 -29.94 -5.01
N ALA A 22 -55.41 -29.62 -4.26
CA ALA A 22 -56.39 -28.53 -4.20
C ALA A 22 -57.33 -28.82 -2.99
N ALA A 23 -57.70 -27.82 -2.19
CA ALA A 23 -59.05 -27.33 -1.92
C ALA A 23 -59.94 -27.98 -0.82
N LEU A 24 -60.58 -27.06 -0.06
CA LEU A 24 -61.89 -27.09 0.66
C LEU A 24 -62.07 -28.08 1.84
N LEU A 25 -62.73 -27.77 2.97
CA LEU A 25 -64.00 -27.03 3.20
C LEU A 25 -64.16 -26.61 4.69
N LEU A 26 -65.03 -25.62 4.91
CA LEU A 26 -65.48 -25.02 6.17
C LEU A 26 -66.29 -25.96 7.09
N GLY A 27 -66.35 -25.61 8.39
CA GLY A 27 -67.44 -26.01 9.30
C GLY A 27 -67.37 -25.33 10.68
N LEU A 28 -68.31 -24.41 10.96
CA LEU A 28 -68.53 -23.72 12.24
C LEU A 28 -69.14 -24.63 13.32
N GLY A 29 -68.94 -24.27 14.60
CA GLY A 29 -69.90 -24.56 15.68
C GLY A 29 -69.27 -24.69 17.07
N GLY A 30 -69.41 -23.66 17.91
CA GLY A 30 -68.95 -23.68 19.30
C GLY A 30 -69.96 -24.29 20.28
N LEU A 31 -69.49 -24.68 21.47
CA LEU A 31 -69.97 -24.22 22.78
C LEU A 31 -69.24 -24.94 23.94
N ALA A 32 -69.19 -24.23 25.06
CA ALA A 32 -69.09 -24.70 26.46
C ALA A 32 -67.70 -24.93 27.09
N CYS A 33 -67.38 -24.01 28.01
CA CYS A 33 -66.43 -24.20 29.12
C CYS A 33 -66.79 -25.44 29.95
N ALA A 34 -65.83 -26.36 30.05
CA ALA A 34 -65.69 -27.26 31.18
C ALA A 34 -64.46 -26.81 31.97
N GLY A 35 -64.63 -26.50 33.26
CA GLY A 35 -63.52 -26.24 34.16
C GLY A 35 -62.66 -27.50 34.29
N ALA A 36 -61.41 -27.43 33.83
CA ALA A 36 -60.45 -28.51 33.97
C ALA A 36 -59.57 -28.25 35.20
N SER A 37 -59.70 -29.15 36.17
CA SER A 37 -58.71 -29.47 37.20
C SER A 37 -57.29 -29.59 36.60
N ALA A 38 -56.26 -29.23 37.38
CA ALA A 38 -54.82 -29.45 37.16
C ALA A 38 -54.42 -30.13 35.82
N LYS A 39 -53.83 -29.36 34.88
CA LYS A 39 -53.36 -29.84 33.57
C LYS A 39 -51.86 -29.62 33.44
N VAL A 40 -51.05 -30.58 33.86
CA VAL A 40 -49.58 -30.55 33.64
C VAL A 40 -49.29 -31.06 32.23
N VAL A 41 -48.50 -30.30 31.49
CA VAL A 41 -48.11 -30.61 30.11
C VAL A 41 -46.59 -30.56 29.94
N ILE A 42 -46.07 -31.25 28.94
CA ILE A 42 -44.71 -31.11 28.42
C ILE A 42 -44.65 -29.77 27.67
N SER A 43 -43.82 -28.85 28.17
CA SER A 43 -43.66 -27.50 27.62
C SER A 43 -42.47 -27.39 26.66
N GLN A 44 -41.42 -28.18 26.87
CA GLN A 44 -40.28 -28.21 25.93
C GLN A 44 -39.58 -29.58 25.92
N VAL A 45 -39.12 -30.01 24.74
CA VAL A 45 -38.30 -31.23 24.56
C VAL A 45 -37.09 -30.91 23.70
N TYR A 46 -35.91 -31.33 24.16
CA TYR A 46 -34.65 -31.17 23.46
C TYR A 46 -33.78 -32.42 23.60
N GLY A 47 -33.46 -33.06 22.47
CA GLY A 47 -32.63 -34.27 22.39
C GLY A 47 -31.25 -34.06 21.74
N GLY A 48 -30.79 -32.80 21.67
CA GLY A 48 -29.53 -32.42 21.02
C GLY A 48 -28.33 -32.38 21.96
N GLY A 49 -28.51 -32.66 23.24
CA GLY A 49 -27.53 -32.48 24.31
C GLY A 49 -26.17 -33.10 23.99
N GLY A 50 -25.15 -32.26 23.93
CA GLY A 50 -23.77 -32.68 23.71
C GLY A 50 -23.49 -33.38 22.37
N ASN A 51 -24.37 -33.23 21.39
CA ASN A 51 -24.09 -33.61 19.99
C ASN A 51 -23.24 -32.54 19.29
N SER A 52 -22.61 -32.89 18.17
CA SER A 52 -21.83 -31.93 17.36
C SER A 52 -22.69 -30.77 16.88
N GLY A 53 -22.27 -29.54 17.20
CA GLY A 53 -23.02 -28.30 16.90
C GLY A 53 -24.08 -27.92 17.94
N ALA A 54 -24.25 -28.68 19.01
CA ALA A 54 -25.12 -28.31 20.12
C ALA A 54 -24.47 -27.31 21.08
N THR A 55 -25.26 -26.37 21.61
CA THR A 55 -24.81 -25.44 22.66
C THR A 55 -24.89 -26.06 24.06
N LEU A 56 -25.99 -26.76 24.35
CA LEU A 56 -26.23 -27.39 25.67
C LEU A 56 -25.62 -28.79 25.74
N LYS A 57 -25.04 -29.16 26.90
CA LYS A 57 -24.42 -30.47 27.14
C LYS A 57 -25.41 -31.62 27.35
N ASN A 58 -26.59 -31.33 27.88
CA ASN A 58 -27.59 -32.32 28.27
C ASN A 58 -28.87 -32.21 27.43
N ASP A 59 -29.51 -33.34 27.21
CA ASP A 59 -30.91 -33.43 26.83
C ASP A 59 -31.77 -32.91 27.98
N PHE A 60 -32.98 -32.43 27.69
CA PHE A 60 -33.94 -32.07 28.74
C PHE A 60 -35.39 -32.19 28.31
N ILE A 61 -36.24 -32.36 29.33
CA ILE A 61 -37.69 -32.30 29.23
C ILE A 61 -38.16 -31.23 30.22
N GLU A 62 -38.98 -30.29 29.76
CA GLU A 62 -39.57 -29.24 30.59
C GLU A 62 -41.07 -29.50 30.74
N LEU A 63 -41.58 -29.44 31.97
CA LEU A 63 -43.00 -29.52 32.28
C LEU A 63 -43.55 -28.13 32.65
N PHE A 64 -44.85 -27.94 32.44
CA PHE A 64 -45.58 -26.72 32.80
C PHE A 64 -46.96 -27.05 33.36
N ASN A 65 -47.38 -26.36 34.42
CA ASN A 65 -48.73 -26.51 34.97
C ASN A 65 -49.69 -25.49 34.35
N ALA A 66 -50.43 -25.90 33.33
CA ALA A 66 -51.47 -25.11 32.67
C ALA A 66 -52.80 -25.08 33.44
N GLY A 67 -52.91 -25.81 34.55
CA GLY A 67 -54.09 -25.82 35.41
C GLY A 67 -54.14 -24.68 36.42
N SER A 68 -55.18 -24.67 37.25
CA SER A 68 -55.41 -23.68 38.31
C SER A 68 -54.98 -24.12 39.71
N ASP A 69 -54.59 -25.39 39.88
CA ASP A 69 -54.22 -25.98 41.18
C ASP A 69 -52.76 -26.44 41.19
N THR A 70 -52.11 -26.37 42.34
CA THR A 70 -50.75 -26.94 42.55
C THR A 70 -50.79 -28.46 42.45
N VAL A 71 -49.86 -29.04 41.69
CA VAL A 71 -49.79 -30.50 41.45
C VAL A 71 -48.62 -31.11 42.18
N ASN A 72 -48.86 -32.17 42.96
CA ASN A 72 -47.80 -32.98 43.55
C ASN A 72 -47.36 -34.05 42.55
N LEU A 73 -46.08 -34.02 42.17
CA LEU A 73 -45.49 -34.89 41.14
C LEU A 73 -44.85 -36.16 41.73
N SER A 74 -45.03 -36.43 43.02
CA SER A 74 -44.50 -37.62 43.69
C SER A 74 -44.94 -38.89 42.97
N GLY A 75 -43.97 -39.62 42.41
CA GLY A 75 -44.22 -40.88 41.71
C GLY A 75 -44.67 -40.74 40.25
N TRP A 76 -44.70 -39.52 39.71
CA TRP A 76 -44.85 -39.28 38.27
C TRP A 76 -43.59 -39.70 37.52
N THR A 77 -43.71 -40.05 36.25
CA THR A 77 -42.56 -40.45 35.41
C THR A 77 -42.62 -39.78 34.04
N VAL A 78 -41.48 -39.35 33.51
CA VAL A 78 -41.31 -39.05 32.08
C VAL A 78 -40.67 -40.25 31.40
N HIS A 79 -41.14 -40.58 30.20
CA HIS A 79 -40.68 -41.71 29.41
C HIS A 79 -40.22 -41.24 28.03
N TYR A 80 -39.26 -41.96 27.45
CA TYR A 80 -38.86 -41.79 26.06
C TYR A 80 -38.96 -43.09 25.27
N ALA A 81 -39.38 -42.97 24.01
CA ALA A 81 -39.28 -44.01 23.00
C ALA A 81 -38.76 -43.43 21.69
N SER A 82 -38.02 -44.25 20.93
CA SER A 82 -37.56 -43.88 19.59
C SER A 82 -38.73 -43.68 18.62
N SER A 83 -38.47 -43.00 17.50
CA SER A 83 -39.44 -42.66 16.43
C SER A 83 -40.49 -43.74 16.13
N THR A 84 -40.07 -45.01 16.00
CA THR A 84 -40.93 -46.17 15.71
C THR A 84 -41.03 -47.17 16.87
N GLY A 85 -40.39 -46.88 18.01
CA GLY A 85 -40.33 -47.77 19.16
C GLY A 85 -41.70 -48.03 19.78
N ASN A 86 -41.90 -49.24 20.28
CA ASN A 86 -43.11 -49.70 20.98
C ASN A 86 -42.85 -50.09 22.45
N THR A 87 -41.63 -49.81 22.94
CA THR A 87 -41.16 -50.11 24.29
C THR A 87 -40.72 -48.81 24.96
N TRP A 88 -41.22 -48.53 26.16
CA TRP A 88 -41.02 -47.27 26.90
C TRP A 88 -40.28 -47.51 28.24
N ASN A 89 -39.18 -48.26 28.17
CA ASN A 89 -38.39 -48.65 29.34
C ASN A 89 -37.46 -47.54 29.85
N ASN A 90 -37.14 -46.55 29.01
CA ASN A 90 -36.33 -45.38 29.40
C ASN A 90 -37.24 -44.39 30.12
N LYS A 91 -37.13 -44.29 31.45
CA LYS A 91 -37.96 -43.39 32.26
C LYS A 91 -37.20 -42.76 33.42
N THR A 92 -37.58 -41.52 33.74
CA THR A 92 -37.09 -40.74 34.88
C THR A 92 -38.25 -40.55 35.85
N THR A 93 -38.05 -40.95 37.12
CA THR A 93 -39.07 -40.78 38.18
C THR A 93 -38.91 -39.42 38.84
N LEU A 94 -40.01 -38.68 38.95
CA LEU A 94 -40.03 -37.37 39.58
C LEU A 94 -40.18 -37.51 41.11
N GLY A 95 -39.42 -36.68 41.83
CA GLY A 95 -39.45 -36.63 43.29
C GLY A 95 -40.72 -35.97 43.84
N ALA A 96 -40.77 -35.78 45.15
CA ALA A 96 -41.87 -35.09 45.84
C ALA A 96 -41.84 -33.56 45.59
N LEU A 97 -41.99 -33.15 44.33
CA LEU A 97 -42.02 -31.77 43.88
C LEU A 97 -43.47 -31.30 43.76
N SER A 98 -43.75 -30.07 44.21
CA SER A 98 -45.05 -29.42 44.04
C SER A 98 -44.93 -28.35 42.96
N LEU A 99 -45.75 -28.46 41.90
CA LEU A 99 -45.71 -27.56 40.75
C LEU A 99 -46.92 -26.60 40.79
N PRO A 100 -46.74 -25.32 41.18
CA PRO A 100 -47.83 -24.33 41.21
C PRO A 100 -48.40 -24.00 39.83
N PRO A 101 -49.61 -23.42 39.75
CA PRO A 101 -50.19 -22.92 38.50
C PRO A 101 -49.26 -21.95 37.77
N GLY A 102 -49.07 -22.15 36.46
CA GLY A 102 -48.19 -21.30 35.64
C GLY A 102 -46.69 -21.55 35.83
N GLN A 103 -46.28 -22.51 36.66
CA GLN A 103 -44.87 -22.78 36.93
C GLN A 103 -44.26 -23.78 35.94
N TYR A 104 -42.95 -23.64 35.67
CA TYR A 104 -42.14 -24.57 34.89
C TYR A 104 -41.31 -25.49 35.78
N LEU A 105 -41.01 -26.69 35.29
CA LEU A 105 -40.10 -27.65 35.94
C LEU A 105 -39.14 -28.22 34.90
N LEU A 106 -37.84 -28.10 35.16
CA LEU A 106 -36.78 -28.57 34.27
C LEU A 106 -36.25 -29.94 34.71
N ILE A 107 -36.32 -30.92 33.81
CA ILE A 107 -35.76 -32.25 34.00
C ILE A 107 -34.52 -32.37 33.11
N GLN A 108 -33.34 -32.38 33.72
CA GLN A 108 -32.10 -32.71 33.01
C GLN A 108 -32.09 -34.19 32.68
N GLU A 109 -31.70 -34.55 31.45
CA GLU A 109 -31.55 -35.93 30.99
C GLU A 109 -30.11 -36.19 30.52
N GLY A 110 -29.89 -37.23 29.71
CA GLY A 110 -28.56 -37.71 29.35
C GLY A 110 -27.65 -36.65 28.71
N ALA A 111 -26.35 -36.72 29.01
CA ALA A 111 -25.34 -35.86 28.41
C ALA A 111 -24.67 -36.54 27.21
N GLY A 112 -24.41 -35.75 26.16
CA GLY A 112 -23.49 -36.14 25.09
C GLY A 112 -22.02 -35.84 25.44
N THR A 113 -21.13 -35.86 24.45
CA THR A 113 -19.69 -35.60 24.63
C THR A 113 -19.24 -34.19 24.23
N GLY A 114 -20.12 -33.39 23.66
CA GLY A 114 -19.92 -31.99 23.27
C GLY A 114 -20.79 -31.00 24.05
N GLY A 115 -21.04 -29.82 23.47
CA GLY A 115 -21.75 -28.72 24.12
C GLY A 115 -20.85 -27.87 25.02
N SER A 116 -21.09 -26.57 25.06
CA SER A 116 -20.29 -25.60 25.82
C SER A 116 -21.01 -25.05 27.05
N GLN A 117 -22.32 -25.24 27.16
CA GLN A 117 -23.15 -24.69 28.24
C GLN A 117 -23.90 -25.78 29.03
N ASP A 118 -23.88 -25.66 30.35
CA ASP A 118 -24.74 -26.45 31.23
C ASP A 118 -26.19 -25.94 31.19
N LEU A 119 -27.15 -26.78 31.57
CA LEU A 119 -28.52 -26.32 31.78
C LEU A 119 -28.58 -25.36 32.99
N PRO A 120 -29.58 -24.45 33.06
CA PRO A 120 -29.98 -23.87 34.33
C PRO A 120 -30.21 -24.97 35.37
N THR A 121 -29.98 -24.68 36.65
CA THR A 121 -30.08 -25.68 37.73
C THR A 121 -31.37 -26.50 37.59
N PRO A 122 -31.29 -27.81 37.29
CA PRO A 122 -32.47 -28.61 37.03
C PRO A 122 -33.22 -28.91 38.33
N ASP A 123 -34.55 -29.03 38.21
CA ASP A 123 -35.43 -29.36 39.32
C ASP A 123 -35.49 -30.88 39.58
N ALA A 124 -35.22 -31.67 38.53
CA ALA A 124 -35.06 -33.11 38.57
C ALA A 124 -33.98 -33.56 37.58
N THR A 125 -33.38 -34.71 37.83
CA THR A 125 -32.30 -35.27 36.99
C THR A 125 -32.60 -36.72 36.62
N GLY A 126 -32.41 -37.05 35.35
CA GLY A 126 -32.46 -38.38 34.77
C GLY A 126 -31.29 -38.62 33.83
N GLU A 127 -31.30 -39.78 33.16
CA GLU A 127 -30.22 -40.25 32.29
C GLU A 127 -30.73 -40.65 30.89
N ILE A 128 -31.94 -40.23 30.51
CA ILE A 128 -32.53 -40.61 29.22
C ILE A 128 -31.74 -39.94 28.10
N LEU A 129 -31.17 -40.75 27.20
CA LEU A 129 -30.64 -40.26 25.92
C LEU A 129 -31.77 -40.18 24.89
N MET A 130 -32.01 -38.99 24.36
CA MET A 130 -33.07 -38.72 23.38
C MET A 130 -32.48 -38.47 21.99
N SER A 131 -33.31 -38.66 20.96
CA SER A 131 -32.90 -38.34 19.59
C SER A 131 -33.00 -36.84 19.35
N ALA A 132 -31.96 -36.26 18.76
CA ALA A 132 -31.94 -34.88 18.31
C ALA A 132 -32.85 -34.60 17.11
N THR A 133 -33.45 -35.64 16.48
CA THR A 133 -34.21 -35.47 15.23
C THR A 133 -35.61 -36.08 15.27
N ASN A 134 -35.76 -37.31 15.79
CA ASN A 134 -37.04 -38.02 15.77
C ASN A 134 -37.24 -38.89 17.02
N GLY A 135 -38.27 -38.59 17.83
CA GLY A 135 -38.56 -39.34 19.05
C GLY A 135 -39.92 -39.02 19.65
N LYS A 136 -40.21 -39.67 20.78
CA LYS A 136 -41.46 -39.51 21.52
C LYS A 136 -41.19 -39.42 23.01
N VAL A 137 -41.84 -38.47 23.69
CA VAL A 137 -41.77 -38.28 25.14
C VAL A 137 -43.17 -38.32 25.73
N ALA A 138 -43.36 -39.10 26.80
CA ALA A 138 -44.63 -39.25 27.48
C ALA A 138 -44.51 -38.92 28.96
N LEU A 139 -45.49 -38.23 29.52
CA LEU A 139 -45.62 -37.93 30.95
C LEU A 139 -46.72 -38.80 31.56
N THR A 140 -46.45 -39.45 32.69
CA THR A 140 -47.45 -40.23 33.43
C THR A 140 -47.55 -39.79 34.88
N ASN A 141 -48.76 -39.83 35.45
CA ASN A 141 -49.03 -39.46 36.85
C ASN A 141 -48.80 -40.59 37.87
N ALA A 142 -48.26 -41.71 37.41
CA ALA A 142 -47.86 -42.85 38.22
C ALA A 142 -46.67 -43.55 37.57
N ASN A 143 -45.89 -44.25 38.40
CA ASN A 143 -44.75 -45.03 37.96
C ASN A 143 -45.21 -46.34 37.30
N VAL A 144 -45.69 -46.23 36.06
CA VAL A 144 -46.17 -47.34 35.24
C VAL A 144 -45.15 -47.68 34.15
N THR A 145 -45.40 -48.74 33.40
CA THR A 145 -44.66 -49.04 32.15
C THR A 145 -45.63 -48.88 30.99
N LEU A 146 -45.25 -48.06 30.00
CA LEU A 146 -46.01 -47.87 28.78
C LEU A 146 -45.57 -48.91 27.73
N SER A 147 -46.50 -49.31 26.87
CA SER A 147 -46.25 -50.22 25.75
C SER A 147 -47.06 -49.82 24.52
N GLY A 148 -46.58 -50.20 23.34
CA GLY A 148 -47.18 -49.83 22.06
C GLY A 148 -46.56 -48.59 21.43
N THR A 149 -46.80 -48.42 20.12
CA THR A 149 -46.27 -47.30 19.33
C THR A 149 -46.95 -45.96 19.65
N ASN A 150 -48.22 -46.01 20.05
CA ASN A 150 -48.97 -44.94 20.68
C ASN A 150 -49.67 -45.51 21.94
N PRO A 151 -49.10 -45.33 23.15
CA PRO A 151 -49.61 -45.98 24.35
C PRO A 151 -50.93 -45.35 24.81
N SER A 152 -51.93 -46.19 25.08
CA SER A 152 -53.16 -45.77 25.77
C SER A 152 -53.15 -46.33 27.21
N ASN A 153 -52.91 -45.48 28.20
CA ASN A 153 -52.88 -45.86 29.61
C ASN A 153 -53.62 -44.80 30.45
N ALA A 154 -54.38 -45.23 31.46
CA ALA A 154 -55.11 -44.31 32.35
C ALA A 154 -54.18 -43.36 33.14
N ALA A 155 -52.90 -43.71 33.28
CA ALA A 155 -51.89 -42.88 33.91
C ALA A 155 -51.20 -41.89 32.96
N LEU A 156 -51.46 -41.95 31.63
CA LEU A 156 -50.86 -41.04 30.66
C LEU A 156 -51.48 -39.64 30.81
N VAL A 157 -50.63 -38.63 30.97
CA VAL A 157 -51.02 -37.23 31.21
C VAL A 157 -50.83 -36.38 29.95
N ASP A 158 -49.67 -36.50 29.30
CA ASP A 158 -49.33 -35.76 28.09
C ASP A 158 -48.31 -36.55 27.26
N ILE A 159 -48.29 -36.38 25.94
CA ILE A 159 -47.38 -37.08 25.05
C ILE A 159 -47.05 -36.26 23.80
N ILE A 160 -45.76 -36.09 23.53
CA ILE A 160 -45.26 -35.44 22.31
C ILE A 160 -44.54 -36.44 21.42
N SER A 161 -44.85 -36.38 20.12
CA SER A 161 -44.04 -36.97 19.05
C SER A 161 -43.45 -35.87 18.16
N TYR A 162 -42.19 -36.02 17.75
CA TYR A 162 -41.49 -35.07 16.89
C TYR A 162 -40.75 -35.76 15.73
N GLY A 163 -40.63 -35.05 14.62
CA GLY A 163 -40.05 -35.56 13.38
C GLY A 163 -40.91 -36.63 12.70
N ALA A 164 -40.27 -37.61 12.07
CA ALA A 164 -40.91 -38.75 11.40
C ALA A 164 -41.42 -39.85 12.38
N SER A 165 -41.72 -39.47 13.62
CA SER A 165 -42.22 -40.38 14.65
C SER A 165 -43.63 -40.87 14.35
N THR A 166 -43.97 -42.07 14.84
CA THR A 166 -45.38 -42.51 14.84
C THR A 166 -46.22 -41.50 15.62
N PRO A 167 -47.31 -40.96 15.06
CA PRO A 167 -48.11 -39.94 15.74
C PRO A 167 -48.71 -40.46 17.05
N THR A 168 -48.52 -39.71 18.14
CA THR A 168 -49.04 -40.05 19.46
C THR A 168 -50.28 -39.24 19.84
N GLU A 169 -50.27 -37.95 19.51
CA GLU A 169 -51.35 -37.01 19.78
C GLU A 169 -51.51 -36.07 18.58
N GLY A 170 -52.52 -36.35 17.74
CA GLY A 170 -52.69 -35.71 16.44
C GLY A 170 -51.57 -36.04 15.47
N ALA A 171 -50.87 -35.03 14.94
CA ALA A 171 -49.70 -35.18 14.08
C ALA A 171 -48.41 -34.81 14.85
N PRO A 172 -47.25 -35.41 14.55
CA PRO A 172 -45.99 -35.04 15.17
C PRO A 172 -45.62 -33.58 14.88
N THR A 173 -44.93 -32.91 15.82
CA THR A 173 -44.27 -31.65 15.50
C THR A 173 -43.06 -31.88 14.57
N ASN A 174 -42.51 -30.79 14.01
CA ASN A 174 -41.41 -30.85 13.06
C ASN A 174 -40.17 -31.57 13.65
N ALA A 175 -39.30 -32.09 12.78
CA ALA A 175 -38.05 -32.72 13.20
C ALA A 175 -37.15 -31.70 13.91
N LEU A 176 -36.58 -32.12 15.04
CA LEU A 176 -35.62 -31.32 15.79
C LEU A 176 -34.22 -31.39 15.13
N THR A 177 -33.30 -30.58 15.65
CA THR A 177 -31.88 -30.60 15.31
C THR A 177 -31.04 -30.52 16.58
N ASN A 178 -29.71 -30.62 16.45
CA ASN A 178 -28.79 -30.37 17.56
C ASN A 178 -28.86 -28.93 18.11
N THR A 179 -29.59 -28.01 17.47
CA THR A 179 -29.72 -26.61 17.86
C THR A 179 -31.16 -26.17 18.11
N THR A 180 -32.14 -27.08 18.04
CA THR A 180 -33.57 -26.73 18.19
C THR A 180 -34.30 -27.64 19.16
N ALA A 181 -35.22 -27.06 19.93
CA ALA A 181 -36.15 -27.74 20.81
C ALA A 181 -37.58 -27.55 20.32
N ALA A 182 -38.46 -28.52 20.59
CA ALA A 182 -39.90 -28.33 20.43
C ALA A 182 -40.43 -27.57 21.64
N GLN A 183 -40.96 -26.37 21.46
CA GLN A 183 -41.57 -25.57 22.53
C GLN A 183 -43.09 -25.45 22.33
N ARG A 184 -43.84 -25.75 23.39
CA ARG A 184 -45.30 -25.64 23.40
C ARG A 184 -45.72 -24.16 23.34
N LEU A 185 -46.66 -23.84 22.45
CA LEU A 185 -47.16 -22.49 22.21
C LEU A 185 -47.88 -21.91 23.44
N GLY A 186 -47.96 -20.58 23.48
CA GLY A 186 -48.56 -19.86 24.62
C GLY A 186 -47.80 -20.07 25.94
N GLY A 187 -46.50 -20.38 25.88
CA GLY A 187 -45.69 -20.66 27.06
C GLY A 187 -46.08 -21.95 27.79
N GLY A 188 -46.69 -22.92 27.10
CA GLY A 188 -47.23 -24.14 27.70
C GLY A 188 -48.76 -24.14 27.84
N CYS A 189 -49.44 -23.01 27.61
CA CYS A 189 -50.90 -22.92 27.72
C CYS A 189 -51.68 -23.49 26.53
N THR A 190 -51.02 -23.78 25.40
CA THR A 190 -51.69 -24.30 24.19
C THR A 190 -51.56 -25.81 24.13
N ASP A 191 -52.69 -26.50 24.28
CA ASP A 191 -52.75 -27.95 24.15
C ASP A 191 -54.09 -28.38 23.55
N THR A 192 -54.08 -28.53 22.22
CA THR A 192 -55.24 -28.82 21.38
C THR A 192 -55.40 -30.31 21.09
N GLY A 193 -54.51 -31.16 21.61
CA GLY A 193 -54.46 -32.58 21.29
C GLY A 193 -53.81 -32.86 19.94
N ASN A 194 -52.97 -31.94 19.43
CA ASN A 194 -52.25 -32.11 18.18
C ASN A 194 -50.84 -31.50 18.29
N ASN A 195 -49.81 -32.34 18.40
CA ASN A 195 -48.44 -31.88 18.64
C ASN A 195 -47.93 -30.93 17.53
N GLN A 196 -48.37 -31.07 16.28
CA GLN A 196 -48.01 -30.15 15.19
C GLN A 196 -48.59 -28.75 15.37
N ALA A 197 -49.80 -28.64 15.94
CA ALA A 197 -50.45 -27.36 16.20
C ALA A 197 -49.98 -26.73 17.51
N ASP A 198 -49.53 -27.56 18.45
CA ASP A 198 -49.21 -27.13 19.82
C ASP A 198 -47.74 -26.76 20.02
N PHE A 199 -46.82 -27.21 19.15
CA PHE A 199 -45.38 -26.97 19.30
C PHE A 199 -44.76 -26.25 18.10
N THR A 200 -43.83 -25.35 18.38
CA THR A 200 -42.94 -24.72 17.39
C THR A 200 -41.47 -25.03 17.68
N LEU A 201 -40.62 -24.89 16.66
CA LEU A 201 -39.19 -25.10 16.80
C LEU A 201 -38.50 -23.79 17.18
N VAL A 202 -37.72 -23.82 18.26
CA VAL A 202 -36.96 -22.68 18.78
C VAL A 202 -35.57 -23.13 19.19
N ALA A 203 -34.64 -22.20 19.40
CA ALA A 203 -33.43 -22.52 20.15
C ALA A 203 -33.81 -23.02 21.56
N PRO A 204 -33.12 -24.03 22.11
CA PRO A 204 -33.44 -24.56 23.43
C PRO A 204 -33.33 -23.46 24.49
N ALA A 205 -34.39 -23.24 25.26
CA ALA A 205 -34.49 -22.19 26.26
C ALA A 205 -35.13 -22.75 27.55
N PRO A 206 -34.43 -23.68 28.24
CA PRO A 206 -34.96 -24.40 29.39
C PRO A 206 -35.30 -23.47 30.56
N ARG A 207 -36.44 -23.70 31.22
CA ARG A 207 -36.90 -22.97 32.41
C ARG A 207 -37.17 -23.93 33.56
N ASN A 208 -36.63 -23.61 34.73
CA ASN A 208 -36.83 -24.34 35.98
C ASN A 208 -37.84 -23.64 36.89
N MET A 209 -38.02 -24.15 38.12
CA MET A 209 -38.96 -23.58 39.10
C MET A 209 -38.56 -22.18 39.63
N SER A 210 -37.39 -21.64 39.30
CA SER A 210 -37.00 -20.28 39.67
C SER A 210 -37.58 -19.20 38.74
N ARG A 211 -38.14 -19.60 37.60
CA ARG A 211 -38.82 -18.69 36.68
C ARG A 211 -40.14 -18.19 37.29
N GLU A 212 -40.42 -16.90 37.17
CA GLU A 212 -41.72 -16.34 37.57
C GLU A 212 -42.91 -17.10 36.94
N PRO A 213 -43.93 -17.51 37.73
CA PRO A 213 -45.09 -18.22 37.22
C PRO A 213 -45.86 -17.42 36.15
N SER A 214 -46.37 -18.11 35.14
CA SER A 214 -47.12 -17.55 34.01
C SER A 214 -48.47 -18.27 33.82
N PRO A 215 -49.51 -17.97 34.63
CA PRO A 215 -50.80 -18.66 34.58
C PRO A 215 -51.57 -18.44 33.26
N CYS A 216 -52.32 -19.44 32.80
CA CYS A 216 -53.00 -19.41 31.49
C CYS A 216 -54.27 -18.55 31.42
N ASN A 217 -54.79 -18.02 32.55
CA ASN A 217 -56.08 -17.31 32.62
C ASN A 217 -56.03 -16.02 33.46
N GLY A 218 -55.60 -14.91 32.88
CA GLY A 218 -55.76 -13.58 33.49
C GLY A 218 -55.63 -12.41 32.51
N ALA A 219 -56.77 -11.83 32.13
CA ALA A 219 -56.89 -10.53 31.44
C ALA A 219 -56.58 -9.35 32.41
N PRO A 220 -56.35 -8.11 31.92
CA PRO A 220 -55.40 -7.13 32.47
C PRO A 220 -55.90 -6.38 33.72
N ALA A 221 -54.97 -5.95 34.58
CA ALA A 221 -55.26 -5.07 35.72
C ALA A 221 -54.74 -3.62 35.49
N PRO A 222 -55.39 -2.60 36.09
CA PRO A 222 -55.31 -1.20 35.68
C PRO A 222 -54.03 -0.51 36.15
N GLY A 223 -53.53 0.41 35.33
CA GLY A 223 -52.24 1.07 35.54
C GLY A 223 -52.19 2.01 36.75
N PRO A 224 -51.01 2.12 37.38
CA PRO A 224 -50.53 3.42 37.82
C PRO A 224 -49.94 4.19 36.62
N SER A 225 -50.05 5.52 36.69
CA SER A 225 -49.46 6.52 35.79
C SER A 225 -48.03 6.15 35.32
N PRO A 226 -47.62 6.50 34.07
CA PRO A 226 -46.45 5.92 33.44
C PRO A 226 -45.19 6.35 34.18
N SER A 227 -44.58 5.42 34.90
CA SER A 227 -43.13 5.42 35.03
C SER A 227 -42.62 4.59 33.86
N PRO A 228 -41.67 5.07 33.05
CA PRO A 228 -41.24 4.39 31.85
C PRO A 228 -40.81 2.97 32.21
N SER A 229 -41.37 1.98 31.48
CA SER A 229 -40.71 0.69 31.32
C SER A 229 -39.24 0.99 31.01
N PRO A 230 -38.25 0.42 31.72
CA PRO A 230 -36.87 0.63 31.31
C PRO A 230 -36.81 0.20 29.85
N SER A 231 -36.48 1.14 28.98
CA SER A 231 -36.00 0.82 27.64
C SER A 231 -35.01 -0.34 27.79
N PRO A 232 -34.90 -1.28 26.81
CA PRO A 232 -33.75 -2.18 26.81
C PRO A 232 -32.52 -1.35 27.12
N SER A 233 -31.82 -1.66 28.22
CA SER A 233 -30.76 -0.81 28.73
C SER A 233 -29.77 -0.61 27.60
N SER A 234 -29.66 0.63 27.11
CA SER A 234 -28.73 0.96 26.04
C SER A 234 -27.33 0.59 26.54
N VAL A 235 -26.64 -0.26 25.80
CA VAL A 235 -25.23 -0.52 26.03
C VAL A 235 -24.48 0.65 25.40
N SER A 236 -23.58 1.25 26.15
CA SER A 236 -22.77 2.33 25.61
C SER A 236 -21.74 1.82 24.60
N ILE A 237 -21.39 2.63 23.61
CA ILE A 237 -20.42 2.28 22.56
C ILE A 237 -19.05 1.99 23.18
N HIS A 238 -18.57 2.76 24.15
CA HIS A 238 -17.33 2.43 24.86
C HIS A 238 -17.37 1.07 25.58
N THR A 239 -18.53 0.61 26.03
CA THR A 239 -18.69 -0.76 26.57
C THR A 239 -18.68 -1.81 25.47
N ILE A 240 -19.21 -1.49 24.28
CA ILE A 240 -19.17 -2.37 23.11
C ILE A 240 -17.75 -2.49 22.59
N GLN A 241 -17.03 -1.38 22.41
CA GLN A 241 -15.64 -1.38 21.98
C GLN A 241 -14.72 -2.02 23.03
N GLY A 242 -14.80 -1.58 24.30
CA GLY A 242 -13.84 -1.96 25.33
C GLY A 242 -12.49 -1.27 25.12
N SER A 243 -11.51 -1.63 25.96
CA SER A 243 -10.18 -1.00 26.00
C SER A 243 -9.08 -1.82 25.30
N GLY A 244 -9.45 -2.84 24.52
CA GLY A 244 -8.51 -3.73 23.84
C GLY A 244 -8.94 -3.94 22.39
N ALA A 245 -8.07 -4.58 21.61
CA ALA A 245 -8.23 -4.75 20.16
C ALA A 245 -9.40 -5.67 19.71
N THR A 246 -10.24 -6.12 20.64
CA THR A 246 -11.43 -6.91 20.34
C THR A 246 -12.51 -6.59 21.37
N SER A 247 -13.74 -6.46 20.90
CA SER A 247 -14.90 -6.23 21.73
C SER A 247 -15.11 -7.33 22.78
N PRO A 248 -15.42 -6.98 24.04
CA PRO A 248 -15.84 -7.96 25.05
C PRO A 248 -17.25 -8.53 24.78
N LEU A 249 -17.99 -7.97 23.81
CA LEU A 249 -19.38 -8.31 23.51
C LEU A 249 -19.56 -9.02 22.17
N VAL A 250 -18.50 -9.50 21.52
CA VAL A 250 -18.59 -10.28 20.26
C VAL A 250 -19.66 -11.38 20.35
N GLY A 251 -20.49 -11.46 19.33
CA GLY A 251 -21.61 -12.39 19.22
C GLY A 251 -22.86 -12.02 20.01
N HIS A 252 -22.81 -10.99 20.87
CA HIS A 252 -23.98 -10.52 21.61
C HIS A 252 -24.82 -9.57 20.76
N THR A 253 -26.13 -9.63 20.95
CA THR A 253 -27.06 -8.63 20.42
C THR A 253 -27.21 -7.49 21.42
N VAL A 254 -26.88 -6.27 21.01
CA VAL A 254 -26.92 -5.07 21.84
C VAL A 254 -27.89 -4.05 21.25
N THR A 255 -28.51 -3.25 22.11
CA THR A 255 -29.18 -2.01 21.70
C THR A 255 -28.31 -0.85 22.15
N THR A 256 -27.97 0.05 21.25
CA THR A 256 -27.13 1.22 21.53
C THR A 256 -27.64 2.45 20.78
N ARG A 257 -27.12 3.63 21.13
CA ARG A 257 -27.45 4.90 20.48
C ARG A 257 -26.19 5.70 20.17
N GLY A 258 -26.22 6.48 19.09
CA GLY A 258 -25.11 7.33 18.70
C GLY A 258 -25.52 8.34 17.63
N VAL A 259 -24.74 9.41 17.50
CA VAL A 259 -24.90 10.39 16.44
C VAL A 259 -24.15 9.89 15.21
N VAL A 260 -24.81 9.83 14.06
CA VAL A 260 -24.19 9.46 12.79
C VAL A 260 -23.14 10.50 12.41
N THR A 261 -21.88 10.09 12.28
CA THR A 261 -20.73 10.98 12.01
C THR A 261 -20.26 10.90 10.55
N LYS A 262 -20.33 9.72 9.92
CA LYS A 262 -19.92 9.51 8.53
C LYS A 262 -20.75 8.40 7.88
N LEU A 263 -21.13 8.62 6.62
CA LEU A 263 -21.75 7.58 5.79
C LEU A 263 -20.70 6.89 4.91
N LEU A 264 -20.87 5.59 4.71
CA LEU A 264 -20.18 4.77 3.72
C LEU A 264 -21.22 4.24 2.71
N ASN A 265 -20.76 3.57 1.65
CA ASN A 265 -21.67 2.97 0.67
C ASN A 265 -22.31 1.64 1.13
N ASN A 266 -21.86 1.08 2.25
CA ASN A 266 -22.30 -0.21 2.81
C ASN A 266 -22.61 -0.15 4.32
N GLY A 267 -22.55 1.02 4.93
CA GLY A 267 -22.63 1.22 6.38
C GLY A 267 -22.49 2.68 6.77
N PHE A 268 -22.40 2.95 8.07
CA PHE A 268 -22.16 4.29 8.60
C PHE A 268 -21.44 4.20 9.94
N PHE A 269 -20.67 5.23 10.28
CA PHE A 269 -20.12 5.40 11.61
C PHE A 269 -21.08 6.22 12.47
N MET A 270 -21.16 5.87 13.75
CA MET A 270 -21.84 6.67 14.76
C MET A 270 -21.01 6.74 16.04
N GLN A 271 -21.18 7.83 16.79
CA GLN A 271 -20.42 8.08 18.01
C GLN A 271 -21.33 8.55 19.15
N GLU A 272 -21.00 8.19 20.38
CA GLU A 272 -21.80 8.62 21.53
C GLU A 272 -21.71 10.12 21.77
N PRO A 273 -22.84 10.77 22.09
CA PRO A 273 -22.84 12.16 22.54
C PRO A 273 -22.38 12.32 23.99
N ASP A 274 -22.51 11.27 24.81
CA ASP A 274 -22.24 11.26 26.24
C ASP A 274 -21.00 10.38 26.53
N ALA A 275 -19.85 10.77 25.97
CA ALA A 275 -18.59 10.05 26.13
C ALA A 275 -18.24 9.81 27.61
N ASP A 276 -17.57 8.71 27.89
CA ASP A 276 -17.00 8.47 29.21
C ASP A 276 -15.71 9.29 29.43
N SER A 277 -15.02 9.03 30.54
CA SER A 277 -13.78 9.73 30.87
C SER A 277 -12.52 8.86 30.66
N ASP A 278 -12.65 7.67 30.09
CA ASP A 278 -11.54 6.75 29.88
C ASP A 278 -10.95 6.95 28.48
N PRO A 279 -9.74 7.53 28.36
CA PRO A 279 -9.11 7.75 27.06
C PRO A 279 -8.71 6.45 26.34
N ALA A 280 -8.81 5.29 27.00
CA ALA A 280 -8.49 3.99 26.44
C ALA A 280 -9.66 3.31 25.71
N THR A 281 -10.88 3.86 25.77
CA THR A 281 -12.06 3.29 25.14
C THR A 281 -12.60 4.20 24.04
N SER A 282 -12.96 3.60 22.90
CA SER A 282 -13.56 4.35 21.79
C SER A 282 -15.05 4.60 22.00
N GLU A 283 -15.48 5.82 21.68
CA GLU A 283 -16.88 6.22 21.68
C GLU A 283 -17.57 6.01 20.32
N GLY A 284 -16.80 5.58 19.31
CA GLY A 284 -17.25 5.42 17.93
C GLY A 284 -17.41 3.96 17.55
N ILE A 285 -18.31 3.67 16.61
CA ILE A 285 -18.50 2.30 16.10
C ILE A 285 -18.97 2.31 14.65
N LEU A 286 -18.54 1.29 13.89
CA LEU A 286 -19.05 1.01 12.56
C LEU A 286 -20.38 0.25 12.63
N VAL A 287 -21.37 0.71 11.87
CA VAL A 287 -22.63 0.01 11.65
C VAL A 287 -22.67 -0.52 10.22
N PHE A 288 -22.50 -1.83 10.06
CA PHE A 288 -22.52 -2.49 8.76
C PHE A 288 -23.95 -2.86 8.35
N THR A 289 -24.37 -2.39 7.18
CA THR A 289 -25.74 -2.58 6.67
C THR A 289 -25.78 -3.28 5.31
N SER A 290 -24.63 -3.65 4.75
CA SER A 290 -24.43 -4.27 3.41
C SER A 290 -24.98 -3.47 2.21
N THR A 291 -25.61 -2.34 2.46
CA THR A 291 -26.27 -1.48 1.47
C THR A 291 -26.05 -0.02 1.86
N VAL A 292 -26.40 0.89 0.96
CA VAL A 292 -26.32 2.33 1.27
C VAL A 292 -27.30 2.62 2.43
N PRO A 293 -26.83 3.22 3.54
CA PRO A 293 -27.67 3.49 4.69
C PRO A 293 -28.74 4.55 4.39
N THR A 294 -29.87 4.49 5.11
CA THR A 294 -30.99 5.45 4.98
C THR A 294 -30.92 6.62 5.97
N VAL A 295 -29.98 6.56 6.92
CA VAL A 295 -29.71 7.62 7.89
C VAL A 295 -28.87 8.73 7.26
N VAL A 296 -28.85 9.90 7.90
CA VAL A 296 -27.99 11.04 7.49
C VAL A 296 -27.11 11.50 8.65
N VAL A 297 -25.96 12.09 8.32
CA VAL A 297 -25.04 12.68 9.30
C VAL A 297 -25.78 13.67 10.20
N GLY A 298 -25.49 13.64 11.51
CA GLY A 298 -26.12 14.47 12.53
C GLY A 298 -27.46 13.95 13.06
N GLN A 299 -27.89 12.75 12.66
CA GLN A 299 -29.00 12.05 13.32
C GLN A 299 -28.51 11.31 14.55
N LEU A 300 -29.19 11.49 15.69
CA LEU A 300 -29.07 10.60 16.83
C LEU A 300 -29.97 9.39 16.56
N VAL A 301 -29.36 8.22 16.40
CA VAL A 301 -30.06 6.97 16.11
C VAL A 301 -29.95 6.02 17.29
N GLN A 302 -30.99 5.21 17.51
CA GLN A 302 -30.94 4.03 18.36
C GLN A 302 -31.20 2.81 17.51
N LEU A 303 -30.35 1.80 17.64
CA LEU A 303 -30.42 0.58 16.85
C LEU A 303 -30.12 -0.66 17.70
N THR A 304 -30.57 -1.81 17.21
CA THR A 304 -30.26 -3.13 17.76
C THR A 304 -29.50 -3.94 16.71
N GLY A 305 -28.30 -4.41 17.06
CA GLY A 305 -27.42 -5.17 16.17
C GLY A 305 -26.60 -6.21 16.92
N VAL A 306 -25.94 -7.09 16.18
CA VAL A 306 -24.98 -8.07 16.69
C VAL A 306 -23.58 -7.46 16.61
N VAL A 307 -22.84 -7.52 17.72
CA VAL A 307 -21.42 -7.12 17.76
C VAL A 307 -20.56 -8.19 17.10
N ASP A 308 -19.66 -7.78 16.22
CA ASP A 308 -18.75 -8.65 15.48
C ASP A 308 -17.38 -8.01 15.26
N GLU A 309 -16.39 -8.86 14.99
CA GLU A 309 -15.03 -8.46 14.62
C GLU A 309 -14.80 -8.70 13.13
N TYR A 310 -14.65 -7.63 12.36
CA TYR A 310 -14.46 -7.72 10.92
C TYR A 310 -12.98 -7.67 10.54
N ASN A 311 -12.44 -8.81 10.08
CA ASN A 311 -11.14 -8.85 9.42
C ASN A 311 -11.28 -8.33 7.99
N VAL A 312 -10.72 -7.15 7.75
CA VAL A 312 -10.70 -6.43 6.46
C VAL A 312 -9.84 -7.10 5.38
N GLY A 313 -8.94 -8.03 5.76
CA GLY A 313 -8.06 -8.75 4.85
C GLY A 313 -8.39 -10.25 4.75
N ALA A 314 -7.47 -11.00 4.14
CA ALA A 314 -7.55 -12.46 4.14
C ALA A 314 -7.25 -13.02 5.54
N ALA A 315 -7.80 -14.19 5.87
CA ALA A 315 -7.55 -14.84 7.16
C ALA A 315 -6.05 -15.12 7.45
N GLY A 316 -5.21 -15.23 6.41
CA GLY A 316 -3.76 -15.41 6.53
C GLY A 316 -2.96 -14.10 6.60
N ASN A 317 -3.61 -12.94 6.51
CA ASN A 317 -2.95 -11.64 6.64
C ASN A 317 -2.78 -11.30 8.13
N ALA A 318 -1.54 -11.37 8.61
CA ALA A 318 -1.23 -11.16 10.03
C ALA A 318 -1.55 -9.74 10.52
N LEU A 319 -1.44 -8.72 9.66
CA LEU A 319 -1.72 -7.33 10.05
C LEU A 319 -3.21 -7.12 10.32
N THR A 320 -4.06 -7.54 9.39
CA THR A 320 -5.52 -7.36 9.52
C THR A 320 -6.16 -8.38 10.46
N ALA A 321 -5.50 -9.51 10.72
CA ALA A 321 -5.94 -10.47 11.73
C ALA A 321 -5.61 -10.01 13.16
N ALA A 322 -4.58 -9.18 13.33
CA ALA A 322 -4.24 -8.58 14.62
C ALA A 322 -5.08 -7.34 14.95
N HIS A 323 -5.66 -6.69 13.94
CA HIS A 323 -6.46 -5.47 14.05
C HIS A 323 -7.78 -5.63 13.27
N THR A 324 -8.74 -6.28 13.91
CA THR A 324 -10.11 -6.39 13.39
C THR A 324 -10.90 -5.13 13.72
N VAL A 325 -11.87 -4.78 12.87
CA VAL A 325 -12.74 -3.63 13.13
C VAL A 325 -13.98 -4.09 13.89
N THR A 326 -14.27 -3.46 15.03
CA THR A 326 -15.49 -3.72 15.78
C THR A 326 -16.70 -3.12 15.04
N GLU A 327 -17.65 -3.97 14.65
CA GLU A 327 -18.85 -3.55 13.93
C GLU A 327 -20.16 -4.06 14.56
N LEU A 328 -21.23 -3.31 14.32
CA LEU A 328 -22.61 -3.78 14.49
C LEU A 328 -23.18 -4.22 13.16
N LYS A 329 -23.56 -5.50 13.06
CA LYS A 329 -24.19 -6.12 11.88
C LYS A 329 -25.55 -6.70 12.21
N THR A 330 -26.27 -7.19 11.20
CA THR A 330 -27.59 -7.83 11.37
C THR A 330 -28.57 -6.91 12.12
N ILE A 331 -28.71 -5.67 11.64
CA ILE A 331 -29.52 -4.65 12.30
C ILE A 331 -31.00 -5.06 12.29
N THR A 332 -31.58 -5.28 13.46
CA THR A 332 -32.98 -5.74 13.64
C THR A 332 -33.94 -4.60 13.98
N SER A 333 -33.42 -3.50 14.53
CA SER A 333 -34.16 -2.27 14.77
C SER A 333 -33.26 -1.07 14.50
N LEU A 334 -33.84 -0.01 13.91
CA LEU A 334 -33.18 1.28 13.75
C LEU A 334 -34.25 2.37 13.82
N SER A 335 -34.03 3.36 14.69
CA SER A 335 -34.93 4.50 14.89
C SER A 335 -34.14 5.80 15.00
N VAL A 336 -34.62 6.86 14.36
CA VAL A 336 -34.06 8.21 14.52
C VAL A 336 -34.73 8.87 15.72
N LEU A 337 -33.95 9.19 16.74
CA LEU A 337 -34.42 9.84 17.97
C LEU A 337 -34.40 11.37 17.86
N ALA A 338 -33.38 11.92 17.21
CA ALA A 338 -33.22 13.35 16.96
C ALA A 338 -32.43 13.62 15.68
N SER A 339 -32.47 14.86 15.19
CA SER A 339 -31.71 15.33 14.03
C SER A 339 -31.02 16.65 14.35
N GLY A 340 -30.04 17.05 13.54
CA GLY A 340 -29.28 18.29 13.75
C GLY A 340 -28.33 18.23 14.95
N GLN A 341 -27.93 17.03 15.37
CA GLN A 341 -26.90 16.82 16.39
C GLN A 341 -25.51 16.96 15.77
N SER A 342 -24.52 17.28 16.59
CA SER A 342 -23.12 17.37 16.19
C SER A 342 -22.23 16.76 17.27
N ILE A 343 -21.21 16.03 16.84
CA ILE A 343 -20.10 15.59 17.70
C ILE A 343 -18.93 16.52 17.41
N ALA A 344 -18.29 17.04 18.47
CA ALA A 344 -17.04 17.77 18.32
C ALA A 344 -15.91 16.77 18.03
N PRO A 345 -15.09 16.96 16.99
CA PRO A 345 -13.97 16.06 16.74
C PRO A 345 -12.99 16.02 17.91
N THR A 346 -12.52 14.83 18.26
CA THR A 346 -11.45 14.65 19.25
C THR A 346 -10.10 14.94 18.61
N VAL A 347 -9.37 15.93 19.14
CA VAL A 347 -7.99 16.19 18.68
C VAL A 347 -7.09 15.07 19.19
N ILE A 348 -6.34 14.44 18.30
CA ILE A 348 -5.40 13.37 18.64
C ILE A 348 -3.95 13.78 18.34
N THR A 349 -3.03 13.36 19.21
CA THR A 349 -1.60 13.49 18.95
C THR A 349 -1.19 12.50 17.87
N PHE A 350 -0.52 13.00 16.83
CA PHE A 350 0.09 12.17 15.78
C PHE A 350 1.47 12.75 15.42
N PRO A 351 2.55 11.96 15.27
CA PRO A 351 2.64 10.49 15.18
C PRO A 351 2.19 9.74 16.42
N GLN A 352 1.90 8.45 16.26
CA GLN A 352 1.55 7.58 17.39
C GLN A 352 2.70 7.53 18.42
N ALA A 353 2.36 7.58 19.70
CA ALA A 353 3.35 7.46 20.78
C ALA A 353 3.95 6.04 20.82
N THR A 354 3.09 5.05 20.66
CA THR A 354 3.40 3.62 20.48
C THR A 354 2.65 3.11 19.26
N ASN A 355 3.11 2.02 18.64
CA ASN A 355 2.31 1.38 17.60
C ASN A 355 0.93 1.02 18.15
N ASP A 356 -0.07 1.15 17.28
CA ASP A 356 -1.47 0.79 17.52
C ASP A 356 -2.19 1.66 18.57
N ASP A 357 -1.65 2.86 18.89
CA ASP A 357 -2.30 3.84 19.79
C ASP A 357 -3.62 4.40 19.21
N LEU A 358 -3.87 4.21 17.91
CA LEU A 358 -5.11 4.66 17.26
C LEU A 358 -6.31 3.73 17.51
N GLU A 359 -6.10 2.54 18.08
CA GLU A 359 -7.18 1.60 18.43
C GLU A 359 -8.21 2.24 19.36
N ARG A 360 -7.74 3.01 20.34
CA ARG A 360 -8.59 3.69 21.34
C ARG A 360 -9.53 4.74 20.74
N VAL A 361 -9.36 5.09 19.46
CA VAL A 361 -10.21 6.02 18.72
C VAL A 361 -10.86 5.39 17.47
N GLU A 362 -10.88 4.05 17.37
CA GLU A 362 -11.55 3.35 16.26
C GLU A 362 -13.01 3.77 16.14
N GLY A 363 -13.42 4.22 14.96
CA GLY A 363 -14.79 4.66 14.66
C GLY A 363 -15.13 6.07 15.18
N MET A 364 -14.22 6.75 15.88
CA MET A 364 -14.44 8.11 16.37
C MET A 364 -14.14 9.16 15.30
N LEU A 365 -14.89 10.25 15.34
CA LEU A 365 -14.59 11.50 14.65
C LEU A 365 -13.43 12.21 15.35
N VAL A 366 -12.31 12.34 14.65
CA VAL A 366 -11.08 12.94 15.16
C VAL A 366 -10.57 14.06 14.27
N THR A 367 -9.68 14.90 14.83
CA THR A 367 -8.83 15.82 14.07
C THR A 367 -7.37 15.49 14.37
N ILE A 368 -6.60 15.23 13.30
CA ILE A 368 -5.14 15.26 13.35
C ILE A 368 -4.72 16.70 13.00
N ASP A 369 -4.14 17.41 13.95
CA ASP A 369 -3.72 18.81 13.82
C ASP A 369 -2.22 18.98 13.51
N THR A 370 -1.50 17.88 13.37
CA THR A 370 -0.14 17.83 12.82
C THR A 370 -0.17 17.88 11.30
N GLU A 371 0.74 18.65 10.70
CA GLU A 371 0.95 18.63 9.25
C GLU A 371 1.31 17.22 8.76
N LEU A 372 0.58 16.73 7.75
CA LEU A 372 0.80 15.44 7.13
C LEU A 372 1.35 15.60 5.72
N THR A 373 2.25 14.72 5.34
CA THR A 373 2.85 14.64 4.00
C THR A 373 2.29 13.45 3.24
N ALA A 374 1.91 13.62 1.98
CA ALA A 374 1.58 12.51 1.09
C ALA A 374 2.85 11.70 0.82
N SER A 375 2.97 10.53 1.44
CA SER A 375 4.12 9.64 1.27
C SER A 375 4.01 8.75 0.04
N GLN A 376 2.78 8.33 -0.33
CA GLN A 376 2.49 7.55 -1.53
C GLN A 376 1.08 7.83 -2.05
N ASN A 377 0.92 7.75 -3.39
CA ASN A 377 -0.32 7.99 -4.13
C ASN A 377 -0.66 6.86 -5.13
N TYR A 378 -0.02 5.70 -5.03
CA TYR A 378 -0.18 4.58 -5.98
C TYR A 378 -1.63 4.09 -6.10
N PHE A 379 -2.38 4.08 -4.99
CA PHE A 379 -3.77 3.62 -4.93
C PHE A 379 -4.80 4.73 -5.15
N LEU A 380 -4.36 5.97 -5.39
CA LEU A 380 -5.24 7.14 -5.49
C LEU A 380 -6.27 6.99 -6.62
N GLY A 381 -5.78 6.67 -7.83
CA GLY A 381 -6.66 6.51 -8.98
C GLY A 381 -7.62 5.36 -8.86
N ARG A 382 -7.21 4.27 -8.20
CA ARG A 382 -7.97 3.02 -8.16
C ARG A 382 -8.92 2.92 -6.97
N TYR A 383 -8.54 3.44 -5.82
CA TYR A 383 -9.28 3.28 -4.56
C TYR A 383 -9.49 4.60 -3.81
N GLY A 384 -9.10 5.74 -4.38
CA GLY A 384 -9.21 7.01 -3.68
C GLY A 384 -8.33 7.09 -2.43
N GLN A 385 -7.22 6.34 -2.39
CA GLN A 385 -6.36 6.24 -1.20
C GLN A 385 -5.01 6.95 -1.37
N ILE A 386 -4.57 7.65 -0.33
CA ILE A 386 -3.23 8.24 -0.20
C ILE A 386 -2.63 7.77 1.13
N THR A 387 -1.38 7.32 1.11
CA THR A 387 -0.63 7.09 2.35
C THR A 387 -0.06 8.43 2.81
N LEU A 388 -0.46 8.86 4.01
CA LEU A 388 0.05 10.06 4.67
C LEU A 388 1.09 9.68 5.73
N SER A 389 1.98 10.63 6.01
CA SER A 389 2.93 10.53 7.11
C SER A 389 3.12 11.84 7.85
N ALA A 390 3.27 11.78 9.17
CA ALA A 390 3.72 12.91 9.95
C ALA A 390 5.25 13.10 9.85
N ASN A 391 5.71 14.32 10.11
CA ASN A 391 7.13 14.71 10.13
C ASN A 391 7.87 14.54 8.79
N GLY A 392 7.18 14.74 7.65
CA GLY A 392 7.75 14.54 6.32
C GLY A 392 7.57 13.12 5.79
N ARG A 393 8.22 12.83 4.65
CA ARG A 393 8.14 11.52 3.97
C ARG A 393 8.80 10.40 4.79
N LEU A 394 8.34 9.18 4.60
CA LEU A 394 8.95 7.98 5.17
C LEU A 394 10.15 7.54 4.31
N HIS A 395 11.24 7.13 4.94
CA HIS A 395 12.44 6.65 4.22
C HIS A 395 12.62 5.16 4.40
N LYS A 396 13.07 4.47 3.35
CA LYS A 396 13.47 3.06 3.42
C LYS A 396 14.66 2.93 4.37
N ALA A 397 14.53 2.11 5.41
CA ALA A 397 15.56 1.96 6.44
C ALA A 397 16.93 1.54 5.84
N THR A 398 16.92 0.63 4.87
CA THR A 398 18.14 0.17 4.17
C THR A 398 18.70 1.17 3.15
N ASN A 399 18.06 2.33 2.96
CA ASN A 399 18.65 3.48 2.27
C ASN A 399 19.49 4.35 3.23
N LEU A 400 19.18 4.33 4.52
CA LEU A 400 19.86 5.17 5.52
C LEU A 400 20.90 4.40 6.34
N HIS A 401 20.62 3.13 6.64
CA HIS A 401 21.42 2.31 7.54
C HIS A 401 21.67 0.91 7.00
N ARG A 402 22.73 0.24 7.48
CA ARG A 402 23.01 -1.14 7.07
C ARG A 402 21.86 -2.09 7.45
N PRO A 403 21.56 -3.10 6.62
CA PRO A 403 20.56 -4.13 6.87
C PRO A 403 20.69 -4.78 8.25
N GLY A 404 19.56 -5.06 8.91
CA GLY A 404 19.53 -5.70 10.22
C GLY A 404 20.20 -4.92 11.36
N SER A 405 20.61 -3.67 11.15
CA SER A 405 21.15 -2.82 12.23
C SER A 405 20.06 -2.36 13.20
N VAL A 406 20.46 -1.88 14.39
CA VAL A 406 19.52 -1.29 15.36
C VAL A 406 18.88 -0.04 14.78
N ASP A 407 19.67 0.81 14.12
CA ASP A 407 19.19 2.05 13.52
C ASP A 407 18.19 1.78 12.39
N ALA A 408 18.43 0.77 11.54
CA ALA A 408 17.47 0.37 10.49
C ALA A 408 16.12 -0.04 11.10
N ARG A 409 16.12 -0.91 12.12
CA ARG A 409 14.89 -1.31 12.82
C ARG A 409 14.19 -0.12 13.49
N GLN A 410 14.95 0.84 14.00
CA GLN A 410 14.38 2.04 14.60
C GLN A 410 13.69 2.92 13.56
N VAL A 411 14.24 3.04 12.34
CA VAL A 411 13.58 3.72 11.22
C VAL A 411 12.27 3.01 10.85
N ASP A 412 12.27 1.68 10.72
CA ASP A 412 11.04 0.92 10.42
C ASP A 412 9.95 1.13 11.49
N GLN A 413 10.34 1.12 12.77
CA GLN A 413 9.44 1.38 13.90
C GLN A 413 8.94 2.83 13.93
N ASP A 414 9.77 3.79 13.55
CA ASP A 414 9.36 5.19 13.44
C ASP A 414 8.39 5.40 12.28
N ASN A 415 8.66 4.79 11.12
CA ASN A 415 7.79 4.84 9.96
C ASN A 415 6.40 4.28 10.27
N ALA A 416 6.31 3.14 10.96
CA ALA A 416 5.05 2.54 11.38
C ALA A 416 4.20 3.48 12.25
N ARG A 417 4.80 4.18 13.22
CA ARG A 417 4.09 5.15 14.09
C ARG A 417 3.64 6.42 13.37
N ARG A 418 4.28 6.74 12.25
CA ARG A 418 4.09 8.00 11.52
C ARG A 418 3.12 7.88 10.35
N ARG A 419 2.66 6.67 9.99
CA ARG A 419 1.85 6.41 8.81
C ARG A 419 0.35 6.35 9.14
N ILE A 420 -0.47 6.85 8.23
CA ILE A 420 -1.93 6.70 8.23
C ILE A 420 -2.43 6.75 6.78
N ILE A 421 -3.54 6.08 6.46
CA ILE A 421 -4.13 6.11 5.11
C ILE A 421 -5.26 7.13 5.07
N LEU A 422 -5.22 8.07 4.14
CA LEU A 422 -6.38 8.88 3.77
C LEU A 422 -7.21 8.09 2.76
N ASP A 423 -8.47 7.78 3.10
CA ASP A 423 -9.40 7.00 2.28
C ASP A 423 -10.61 7.88 1.92
N ASP A 424 -11.18 7.76 0.71
CA ASP A 424 -12.32 8.59 0.29
C ASP A 424 -13.67 8.15 0.89
N GLY A 425 -13.69 7.04 1.63
CA GLY A 425 -14.88 6.46 2.25
C GLY A 425 -15.75 5.68 1.28
N SER A 426 -15.22 5.31 0.11
CA SER A 426 -15.93 4.56 -0.92
C SER A 426 -15.20 3.25 -1.23
N SER A 427 -15.94 2.14 -1.22
CA SER A 427 -15.40 0.84 -1.67
C SER A 427 -15.39 0.69 -3.20
N LEU A 428 -15.75 1.73 -3.96
CA LEU A 428 -15.78 1.70 -5.43
C LEU A 428 -14.38 1.83 -6.01
N GLN A 429 -14.10 1.06 -7.06
CA GLN A 429 -12.87 1.25 -7.82
C GLN A 429 -13.02 2.41 -8.82
N ASN A 430 -11.92 3.13 -9.00
CA ASN A 430 -11.73 4.18 -9.99
C ASN A 430 -12.72 5.35 -9.82
N PRO A 431 -12.73 6.03 -8.65
CA PRO A 431 -13.62 7.14 -8.36
C PRO A 431 -13.50 8.26 -9.40
N ASN A 432 -14.64 8.86 -9.76
CA ASN A 432 -14.73 9.97 -10.72
C ASN A 432 -15.64 11.09 -10.15
N PRO A 433 -15.10 12.31 -9.92
CA PRO A 433 -13.70 12.70 -10.11
C PRO A 433 -12.76 11.93 -9.18
N THR A 434 -11.50 11.74 -9.57
CA THR A 434 -10.49 11.17 -8.67
C THR A 434 -10.28 12.12 -7.49
N PRO A 435 -10.39 11.64 -6.24
CA PRO A 435 -10.33 12.51 -5.07
C PRO A 435 -8.91 13.08 -4.88
N TYR A 436 -8.82 14.14 -4.08
CA TYR A 436 -7.56 14.74 -3.62
C TYR A 436 -6.63 15.29 -4.72
N PHE A 437 -7.11 15.42 -5.96
CA PHE A 437 -6.33 16.07 -7.01
C PHE A 437 -6.16 17.57 -6.73
N SER A 438 -4.93 18.04 -6.96
CA SER A 438 -4.62 19.46 -7.05
C SER A 438 -5.12 20.05 -8.38
N ALA A 439 -5.07 21.38 -8.51
CA ALA A 439 -5.57 22.10 -9.69
C ALA A 439 -4.92 21.69 -11.03
N ASP A 440 -3.75 21.05 -11.00
CA ASP A 440 -3.02 20.54 -12.18
C ASP A 440 -3.34 19.08 -12.51
N ASN A 441 -4.45 18.53 -11.98
CA ASN A 441 -4.91 17.16 -12.17
C ASN A 441 -3.87 16.09 -11.77
N THR A 442 -3.09 16.37 -10.73
CA THR A 442 -2.25 15.37 -10.07
C THR A 442 -2.27 15.59 -8.56
N GLN A 443 -1.81 14.59 -7.82
CA GLN A 443 -1.53 14.69 -6.40
C GLN A 443 -0.17 14.06 -6.18
N ARG A 444 0.85 14.86 -5.87
CA ARG A 444 2.22 14.36 -5.79
C ARG A 444 2.55 13.84 -4.40
N ALA A 445 3.39 12.81 -4.34
CA ALA A 445 4.06 12.49 -3.09
C ALA A 445 4.99 13.66 -2.71
N GLY A 446 5.09 13.96 -1.41
CA GLY A 446 5.74 15.14 -0.86
C GLY A 446 4.79 16.31 -0.57
N ASP A 447 3.62 16.39 -1.22
CA ASP A 447 2.64 17.45 -0.94
C ASP A 447 2.08 17.34 0.49
N THR A 448 1.76 18.47 1.13
CA THR A 448 1.37 18.51 2.55
C THR A 448 -0.06 18.97 2.77
N THR A 449 -0.69 18.50 3.85
CA THR A 449 -1.98 18.99 4.35
C THR A 449 -1.84 19.37 5.83
N PRO A 450 -2.30 20.55 6.26
CA PRO A 450 -2.04 21.04 7.62
C PRO A 450 -2.81 20.28 8.70
N SER A 451 -3.98 19.75 8.35
CA SER A 451 -4.82 18.95 9.26
C SER A 451 -5.74 18.04 8.46
N VAL A 452 -6.25 16.99 9.12
CA VAL A 452 -7.30 16.12 8.58
C VAL A 452 -8.32 15.84 9.67
N THR A 453 -9.59 16.13 9.38
CA THR A 453 -10.73 15.81 10.24
C THR A 453 -11.55 14.68 9.60
N GLY A 454 -11.74 13.57 10.30
CA GLY A 454 -12.38 12.38 9.76
C GLY A 454 -12.63 11.30 10.80
N VAL A 455 -13.26 10.21 10.36
CA VAL A 455 -13.47 9.03 11.21
C VAL A 455 -12.36 8.02 10.99
N ILE A 456 -11.77 7.50 12.06
CA ILE A 456 -10.70 6.48 11.98
C ILE A 456 -11.27 5.06 11.91
N ASP A 457 -10.67 4.18 11.13
CA ASP A 457 -10.84 2.73 11.21
C ASP A 457 -9.52 2.02 10.85
N TYR A 458 -9.54 0.68 10.74
CA TYR A 458 -8.41 -0.09 10.23
C TYR A 458 -8.70 -0.68 8.84
N GLY A 459 -7.69 -0.80 7.97
CA GLY A 459 -7.92 -1.28 6.61
C GLY A 459 -6.69 -1.59 5.77
N LEU A 460 -6.95 -2.26 4.65
CA LEU A 460 -5.94 -2.52 3.63
C LEU A 460 -5.46 -1.19 3.01
N ALA A 461 -4.15 -1.05 2.91
CA ALA A 461 -3.45 0.01 2.20
C ALA A 461 -2.98 -0.48 0.81
N THR A 462 -3.74 -1.39 0.19
CA THR A 462 -3.34 -2.08 -1.03
C THR A 462 -4.51 -2.68 -1.81
N ALA A 463 -4.25 -3.08 -3.06
CA ALA A 463 -5.19 -3.80 -3.92
C ALA A 463 -5.35 -5.29 -3.57
N SER A 464 -4.48 -5.84 -2.70
CA SER A 464 -4.48 -7.25 -2.31
C SER A 464 -5.00 -7.45 -0.90
N ASN A 465 -5.83 -8.48 -0.68
CA ASN A 465 -6.29 -8.84 0.67
C ASN A 465 -5.18 -9.46 1.55
N THR A 466 -3.99 -9.73 0.99
CA THR A 466 -2.81 -10.19 1.72
C THR A 466 -1.72 -9.13 1.87
N GLY A 467 -1.94 -7.91 1.38
CA GLY A 467 -0.92 -6.86 1.43
C GLY A 467 -0.96 -6.06 2.73
N LEU A 468 -0.26 -4.93 2.72
CA LEU A 468 -0.17 -4.03 3.87
C LEU A 468 -1.53 -3.49 4.31
N ALA A 469 -1.66 -3.27 5.61
CA ALA A 469 -2.79 -2.64 6.25
C ALA A 469 -2.29 -1.65 7.30
N ASP A 470 -3.09 -0.63 7.55
CA ASP A 470 -2.84 0.39 8.57
C ASP A 470 -4.15 1.07 8.96
N TYR A 471 -4.09 1.95 9.96
CA TYR A 471 -5.20 2.83 10.28
C TYR A 471 -5.50 3.76 9.11
N ARG A 472 -6.79 3.97 8.87
CA ARG A 472 -7.30 4.87 7.84
C ARG A 472 -8.12 5.97 8.48
N ILE A 473 -8.15 7.12 7.82
CA ILE A 473 -9.02 8.24 8.16
C ILE A 473 -9.93 8.55 6.97
N HIS A 474 -11.24 8.52 7.25
CA HIS A 474 -12.31 8.86 6.31
C HIS A 474 -12.71 10.32 6.52
N PRO A 475 -12.29 11.25 5.64
CA PRO A 475 -12.47 12.66 5.90
C PRO A 475 -13.95 13.04 5.90
N THR A 476 -14.30 13.95 6.80
CA THR A 476 -15.64 14.56 6.93
C THR A 476 -15.66 16.00 6.44
N GLU A 477 -14.46 16.56 6.24
CA GLU A 477 -14.21 17.88 5.66
C GLU A 477 -13.35 17.74 4.40
N ALA A 478 -13.30 18.78 3.57
CA ALA A 478 -12.45 18.76 2.39
C ALA A 478 -10.96 18.78 2.78
N VAL A 479 -10.19 17.81 2.27
CA VAL A 479 -8.73 17.78 2.44
C VAL A 479 -8.08 18.56 1.31
N VAL A 480 -7.23 19.53 1.66
CA VAL A 480 -6.55 20.40 0.69
C VAL A 480 -5.05 20.24 0.84
N PHE A 481 -4.40 19.79 -0.24
CA PHE A 481 -2.95 19.67 -0.30
C PHE A 481 -2.29 20.96 -0.78
N THR A 482 -1.13 21.26 -0.23
CA THR A 482 -0.19 22.28 -0.68
C THR A 482 0.96 21.60 -1.41
N ARG A 483 1.29 22.11 -2.60
CA ARG A 483 2.37 21.59 -3.43
C ARG A 483 3.73 21.87 -2.79
N ALA A 484 4.48 20.83 -2.43
CA ALA A 484 5.82 20.98 -1.86
C ALA A 484 6.91 20.97 -2.94
N HIS A 485 6.77 20.07 -3.92
CA HIS A 485 7.73 19.91 -5.02
C HIS A 485 7.01 20.16 -6.35
N PRO A 486 7.09 21.37 -6.93
CA PRO A 486 6.47 21.65 -8.22
C PRO A 486 7.17 20.88 -9.35
N ARG A 487 6.43 20.68 -10.43
CA ARG A 487 6.96 20.12 -11.68
C ARG A 487 7.92 21.14 -12.33
N THR A 488 9.07 20.68 -12.83
CA THR A 488 10.04 21.46 -13.61
C THR A 488 10.11 20.98 -15.06
N ASP A 489 10.36 21.89 -16.01
CA ASP A 489 10.39 21.52 -17.43
C ASP A 489 11.63 20.68 -17.83
N ALA A 490 12.68 20.71 -17.01
CA ALA A 490 13.95 20.01 -17.21
C ALA A 490 14.61 19.68 -15.85
N PRO A 491 15.56 18.73 -15.82
CA PRO A 491 16.41 18.51 -14.64
C PRO A 491 17.23 19.75 -14.30
N ALA A 492 17.62 19.89 -13.03
CA ALA A 492 18.60 20.89 -12.62
C ALA A 492 19.93 20.73 -13.38
N ASP A 493 20.64 21.85 -13.58
CA ASP A 493 21.97 21.81 -14.20
C ASP A 493 22.96 21.09 -13.28
N VAL A 494 23.65 20.10 -13.84
CA VAL A 494 24.65 19.27 -13.15
C VAL A 494 26.07 19.70 -13.49
N GLY A 495 26.24 20.71 -14.35
CA GLY A 495 27.54 21.24 -14.77
C GLY A 495 28.33 20.31 -15.69
N GLY A 496 29.59 20.67 -15.90
CA GLY A 496 30.54 19.90 -16.70
C GLY A 496 30.49 20.19 -18.21
N ASN A 497 31.19 19.36 -18.98
CA ASN A 497 31.26 19.41 -20.44
C ASN A 497 30.68 18.15 -21.11
N VAL A 498 30.36 17.11 -20.33
CA VAL A 498 29.64 15.92 -20.76
C VAL A 498 28.52 15.62 -19.78
N LYS A 499 27.28 15.47 -20.29
CA LYS A 499 26.12 15.06 -19.50
C LYS A 499 25.82 13.58 -19.71
N VAL A 500 25.82 12.80 -18.64
CA VAL A 500 25.44 11.38 -18.61
C VAL A 500 24.08 11.26 -17.93
N ALA A 501 23.25 10.30 -18.34
CA ALA A 501 22.06 9.97 -17.56
C ALA A 501 21.73 8.47 -17.58
N SER A 502 20.94 8.04 -16.61
CA SER A 502 20.43 6.68 -16.43
C SER A 502 18.92 6.72 -16.34
N PHE A 503 18.22 5.84 -17.06
CA PHE A 503 16.75 5.85 -17.05
C PHE A 503 16.14 4.46 -17.24
N ASN A 504 15.44 3.97 -16.22
CA ASN A 504 14.52 2.84 -16.37
C ASN A 504 13.24 3.35 -17.05
N VAL A 505 12.89 2.78 -18.21
CA VAL A 505 11.78 3.25 -19.05
C VAL A 505 10.51 2.39 -18.98
N LEU A 506 10.37 1.56 -17.95
CA LEU A 506 9.15 0.82 -17.59
C LEU A 506 8.64 -0.12 -18.71
N ASN A 507 9.43 -1.14 -19.05
CA ASN A 507 9.16 -2.14 -20.09
C ASN A 507 8.74 -1.50 -21.42
N TYR A 508 9.68 -0.84 -22.11
CA TYR A 508 9.45 -0.27 -23.43
C TYR A 508 9.48 -1.36 -24.52
N PHE A 509 8.30 -1.95 -24.77
CA PHE A 509 8.09 -3.01 -25.75
C PHE A 509 7.26 -2.47 -26.92
N ASN A 510 7.74 -2.66 -28.15
CA ASN A 510 7.17 -2.03 -29.34
C ASN A 510 6.35 -3.00 -30.21
N GLY A 511 6.08 -4.21 -29.72
CA GLY A 511 5.33 -5.24 -30.42
C GLY A 511 6.18 -5.90 -31.50
N ASN A 512 5.80 -5.72 -32.76
CA ASN A 512 6.59 -6.20 -33.90
C ASN A 512 7.36 -5.09 -34.63
N GLY A 513 7.45 -3.89 -34.05
CA GLY A 513 8.07 -2.71 -34.65
C GLY A 513 7.34 -2.14 -35.89
N LEU A 514 6.17 -2.69 -36.26
CA LEU A 514 5.37 -2.28 -37.42
C LEU A 514 3.96 -1.82 -37.04
N GLY A 515 3.74 -1.49 -35.76
CA GLY A 515 2.44 -1.08 -35.23
C GLY A 515 1.48 -2.24 -34.96
N ALA A 516 1.96 -3.48 -34.87
CA ALA A 516 1.19 -4.65 -34.45
C ALA A 516 1.98 -5.47 -33.41
N GLY A 517 1.51 -6.67 -33.05
CA GLY A 517 2.19 -7.52 -32.05
C GLY A 517 1.79 -7.25 -30.59
N PHE A 518 0.66 -6.56 -30.38
CA PHE A 518 0.08 -6.31 -29.06
C PHE A 518 -1.03 -7.33 -28.73
N PRO A 519 -1.26 -7.70 -27.45
CA PRO A 519 -0.48 -7.28 -26.28
C PRO A 519 0.92 -7.90 -26.31
N THR A 520 1.90 -7.12 -25.86
CA THR A 520 3.25 -7.62 -25.60
C THR A 520 3.26 -8.43 -24.29
N SER A 521 4.31 -9.20 -24.06
CA SER A 521 4.47 -9.97 -22.82
C SER A 521 4.70 -9.08 -21.59
N ARG A 522 5.26 -7.89 -21.78
CA ARG A 522 5.47 -6.84 -20.77
C ARG A 522 5.21 -5.45 -21.37
N GLY A 523 4.94 -4.46 -20.53
CA GLY A 523 4.69 -3.08 -20.97
C GLY A 523 3.29 -2.88 -21.56
N ALA A 524 3.19 -2.05 -22.58
CA ALA A 524 1.93 -1.65 -23.21
C ALA A 524 1.13 -2.83 -23.80
N THR A 525 -0.16 -2.91 -23.50
CA THR A 525 -1.03 -3.99 -24.00
C THR A 525 -1.67 -3.68 -25.35
N THR A 526 -1.59 -2.41 -25.78
CA THR A 526 -2.10 -1.94 -27.07
C THR A 526 -1.14 -0.95 -27.73
N LEU A 527 -1.26 -0.78 -29.05
CA LEU A 527 -0.53 0.26 -29.78
C LEU A 527 -0.81 1.68 -29.24
N ALA A 528 -2.03 1.93 -28.74
CA ALA A 528 -2.39 3.23 -28.19
C ALA A 528 -1.60 3.53 -26.89
N GLU A 529 -1.49 2.55 -26.00
CA GLU A 529 -0.68 2.63 -24.79
C GLU A 529 0.80 2.78 -25.09
N PHE A 530 1.32 2.02 -26.07
CA PHE A 530 2.70 2.16 -26.51
C PHE A 530 3.00 3.57 -27.00
N ASN A 531 2.13 4.13 -27.85
CA ASN A 531 2.29 5.51 -28.32
C ASN A 531 2.24 6.53 -27.17
N ARG A 532 1.40 6.29 -26.15
CA ARG A 532 1.33 7.13 -24.95
C ARG A 532 2.64 7.09 -24.16
N GLN A 533 3.17 5.89 -23.93
CA GLN A 533 4.43 5.63 -23.22
C GLN A 533 5.61 6.28 -23.97
N ARG A 534 5.72 5.98 -25.27
CA ARG A 534 6.71 6.52 -26.21
C ARG A 534 6.76 8.05 -26.18
N ALA A 535 5.61 8.72 -26.24
CA ALA A 535 5.57 10.18 -26.21
C ALA A 535 6.13 10.75 -24.90
N LYS A 536 5.79 10.15 -23.75
CA LYS A 536 6.31 10.58 -22.44
C LYS A 536 7.81 10.33 -22.29
N ILE A 537 8.31 9.16 -22.69
CA ILE A 537 9.75 8.83 -22.62
C ILE A 537 10.57 9.74 -23.56
N ILE A 538 10.10 9.98 -24.79
CA ILE A 538 10.77 10.93 -25.71
C ILE A 538 10.80 12.33 -25.11
N ALA A 539 9.69 12.79 -24.50
CA ALA A 539 9.65 14.09 -23.84
C ALA A 539 10.66 14.17 -22.67
N ALA A 540 10.76 13.11 -21.86
CA ALA A 540 11.71 13.04 -20.75
C ALA A 540 13.17 13.07 -21.23
N ILE A 541 13.56 12.21 -22.18
CA ILE A 541 14.93 12.16 -22.70
C ILE A 541 15.29 13.47 -23.41
N LYS A 542 14.36 14.07 -24.15
CA LYS A 542 14.55 15.39 -24.78
C LYS A 542 14.81 16.49 -23.76
N ALA A 543 14.13 16.47 -22.62
CA ALA A 543 14.32 17.46 -21.56
C ALA A 543 15.64 17.23 -20.79
N ILE A 544 16.03 15.97 -20.57
CA ILE A 544 17.33 15.61 -19.97
C ILE A 544 18.48 16.05 -20.87
N ASP A 545 18.36 15.81 -22.17
CA ASP A 545 19.33 16.18 -23.21
C ASP A 545 20.76 15.68 -22.93
N ALA A 546 20.89 14.46 -22.40
CA ALA A 546 22.19 13.86 -22.08
C ALA A 546 23.00 13.53 -23.34
N ASP A 547 24.32 13.66 -23.25
CA ASP A 547 25.25 13.28 -24.32
C ASP A 547 25.40 11.77 -24.45
N VAL A 548 25.21 11.04 -23.35
CA VAL A 548 25.04 9.58 -23.34
C VAL A 548 24.01 9.18 -22.28
N LEU A 549 23.16 8.22 -22.61
CA LEU A 549 22.08 7.73 -21.76
C LEU A 549 22.14 6.20 -21.65
N GLY A 550 22.15 5.69 -20.42
CA GLY A 550 21.89 4.30 -20.11
C GLY A 550 20.40 4.04 -19.93
N LEU A 551 19.91 2.96 -20.53
CA LEU A 551 18.50 2.58 -20.54
C LEU A 551 18.31 1.20 -19.93
N MET A 552 17.33 1.08 -19.02
CA MET A 552 16.85 -0.19 -18.48
C MET A 552 15.43 -0.46 -18.96
N GLU A 553 15.07 -1.74 -19.03
CA GLU A 553 13.73 -2.21 -19.45
C GLU A 553 13.40 -1.93 -20.92
N ILE A 554 14.41 -2.04 -21.78
CA ILE A 554 14.21 -2.10 -23.23
C ILE A 554 13.92 -3.55 -23.62
N GLU A 555 12.96 -3.77 -24.52
CA GLU A 555 12.71 -5.09 -25.11
C GLU A 555 13.99 -5.70 -25.71
N ASN A 556 14.21 -6.99 -25.47
CA ASN A 556 15.38 -7.71 -25.95
C ASN A 556 15.14 -8.29 -27.37
N ASP A 557 14.95 -7.40 -28.34
CA ASP A 557 14.66 -7.67 -29.76
C ASP A 557 15.79 -7.23 -30.70
N GLY A 558 16.98 -6.99 -30.14
CA GLY A 558 18.20 -6.63 -30.87
C GLY A 558 18.32 -5.13 -31.19
N THR A 559 19.02 -4.82 -32.29
CA THR A 559 19.31 -3.45 -32.76
C THR A 559 18.94 -3.25 -34.24
N GLY A 560 18.04 -4.10 -34.76
CA GLY A 560 17.51 -4.00 -36.12
C GLY A 560 16.54 -2.83 -36.29
N ALA A 561 16.16 -2.51 -37.53
CA ALA A 561 15.31 -1.36 -37.84
C ALA A 561 13.92 -1.36 -37.15
N GLN A 562 13.47 -2.53 -36.70
CA GLN A 562 12.18 -2.74 -36.01
C GLN A 562 12.34 -2.81 -34.49
N SER A 563 13.56 -2.69 -33.96
CA SER A 563 13.79 -2.94 -32.53
C SER A 563 13.32 -1.78 -31.66
N ALA A 564 12.96 -2.06 -30.40
CA ALA A 564 12.43 -1.05 -29.47
C ALA A 564 13.41 0.11 -29.26
N VAL A 565 14.72 -0.16 -29.10
CA VAL A 565 15.73 0.89 -28.94
C VAL A 565 15.88 1.77 -30.19
N VAL A 566 15.72 1.18 -31.39
CA VAL A 566 15.80 1.92 -32.66
C VAL A 566 14.55 2.77 -32.87
N ASP A 567 13.36 2.28 -32.51
CA ASP A 567 12.14 3.11 -32.51
C ASP A 567 12.29 4.35 -31.61
N LEU A 568 12.85 4.17 -30.41
CA LEU A 568 13.07 5.27 -29.46
C LEU A 568 14.03 6.31 -30.05
N VAL A 569 15.17 5.89 -30.60
CA VAL A 569 16.14 6.81 -31.24
C VAL A 569 15.55 7.50 -32.47
N ASN A 570 14.76 6.79 -33.28
CA ASN A 570 14.05 7.41 -34.40
C ASN A 570 13.06 8.49 -33.94
N GLY A 571 12.34 8.24 -32.83
CA GLY A 571 11.46 9.21 -32.21
C GLY A 571 12.19 10.45 -31.69
N LEU A 572 13.33 10.25 -31.02
CA LEU A 572 14.20 11.34 -30.56
C LEU A 572 14.74 12.16 -31.72
N ASN A 573 15.26 11.51 -32.76
CA ASN A 573 15.79 12.18 -33.95
C ASN A 573 14.69 12.92 -34.73
N ALA A 574 13.45 12.42 -34.74
CA ALA A 574 12.33 13.18 -35.29
C ALA A 574 12.01 14.43 -34.45
N ALA A 575 12.16 14.36 -33.13
CA ALA A 575 11.82 15.45 -32.20
C ALA A 575 12.95 16.47 -31.97
N MET A 576 14.21 16.11 -32.28
CA MET A 576 15.41 16.87 -31.96
C MET A 576 16.35 17.11 -33.15
N GLY A 577 16.08 16.50 -34.30
CA GLY A 577 16.93 16.58 -35.49
C GLY A 577 17.56 15.23 -35.85
N ALA A 578 17.62 14.94 -37.15
CA ALA A 578 18.16 13.69 -37.65
C ALA A 578 19.64 13.53 -37.26
N GLY A 579 20.00 12.37 -36.72
CA GLY A 579 21.38 12.06 -36.32
C GLY A 579 21.80 12.65 -34.96
N THR A 580 20.89 13.25 -34.20
CA THR A 580 21.18 13.75 -32.85
C THR A 580 21.57 12.63 -31.90
N TYR A 581 20.84 11.52 -31.89
CA TYR A 581 21.16 10.31 -31.13
C TYR A 581 21.45 9.11 -32.04
N ALA A 582 22.34 8.25 -31.59
CA ALA A 582 22.65 6.95 -32.16
C ALA A 582 22.58 5.86 -31.08
N VAL A 583 22.22 4.65 -31.49
CA VAL A 583 22.23 3.46 -30.63
C VAL A 583 23.67 2.94 -30.48
N VAL A 584 24.06 2.56 -29.27
CA VAL A 584 25.24 1.71 -29.07
C VAL A 584 24.86 0.28 -29.48
N PRO A 585 25.52 -0.33 -30.48
CA PRO A 585 25.21 -1.69 -30.92
C PRO A 585 25.32 -2.71 -29.79
N ASP A 586 24.53 -3.78 -29.91
CA ASP A 586 24.63 -4.90 -28.98
C ASP A 586 26.03 -5.53 -29.02
N PRO A 587 26.57 -5.98 -27.87
CA PRO A 587 27.88 -6.62 -27.81
C PRO A 587 27.86 -7.98 -28.51
N ALA A 588 29.01 -8.38 -29.06
CA ALA A 588 29.13 -9.66 -29.78
C ALA A 588 28.81 -10.90 -28.91
N THR A 589 28.93 -10.76 -27.58
CA THR A 589 28.60 -11.79 -26.59
C THR A 589 27.10 -11.92 -26.32
N GLY A 590 26.27 -11.04 -26.87
CA GLY A 590 24.82 -10.99 -26.66
C GLY A 590 24.40 -10.22 -25.42
N THR A 591 23.08 -10.05 -25.28
CA THR A 591 22.39 -9.21 -24.28
C THR A 591 21.66 -10.01 -23.20
N GLY A 592 21.98 -11.30 -23.07
CA GLY A 592 21.31 -12.22 -22.16
C GLY A 592 20.04 -12.84 -22.74
N SER A 593 19.29 -13.53 -21.88
CA SER A 593 18.10 -14.32 -22.26
C SER A 593 16.79 -13.81 -21.69
N ASP A 594 16.80 -12.79 -20.82
CA ASP A 594 15.57 -12.14 -20.36
C ASP A 594 14.91 -11.40 -21.53
N GLU A 595 13.59 -11.25 -21.47
CA GLU A 595 12.81 -10.49 -22.45
C GLU A 595 13.14 -8.99 -22.43
N ILE A 596 13.80 -8.53 -21.35
CA ILE A 596 14.36 -7.18 -21.27
C ILE A 596 15.88 -7.17 -21.26
N LYS A 597 16.46 -6.13 -21.86
CA LYS A 597 17.88 -5.84 -21.81
C LYS A 597 18.14 -4.42 -21.33
N VAL A 598 19.41 -4.16 -21.00
CA VAL A 598 19.94 -2.80 -20.90
C VAL A 598 20.40 -2.33 -22.29
N ALA A 599 20.33 -1.02 -22.53
CA ALA A 599 20.80 -0.40 -23.76
C ALA A 599 21.52 0.93 -23.48
N MET A 600 22.21 1.46 -24.49
CA MET A 600 22.79 2.80 -24.44
C MET A 600 22.49 3.56 -25.73
N ILE A 601 22.20 4.85 -25.59
CA ILE A 601 22.12 5.79 -26.71
C ILE A 601 23.04 6.97 -26.43
N TYR A 602 23.59 7.60 -27.47
CA TYR A 602 24.55 8.69 -27.31
C TYR A 602 24.45 9.69 -28.46
N LYS A 603 24.97 10.89 -28.26
CA LYS A 603 25.10 11.94 -29.28
C LYS A 603 26.42 11.78 -30.02
N PRO A 604 26.45 11.29 -31.28
CA PRO A 604 27.70 11.12 -32.02
C PRO A 604 28.41 12.44 -32.35
N GLY A 605 27.70 13.58 -32.29
CA GLY A 605 28.30 14.91 -32.40
C GLY A 605 29.02 15.39 -31.14
N LYS A 606 28.95 14.64 -30.03
CA LYS A 606 29.55 14.99 -28.73
C LYS A 606 30.55 13.95 -28.25
N LEU A 607 30.28 12.67 -28.49
CA LEU A 607 31.10 11.57 -28.01
C LEU A 607 31.42 10.59 -29.13
N THR A 608 32.66 10.12 -29.18
CA THR A 608 33.10 9.04 -30.06
C THR A 608 33.23 7.75 -29.27
N ARG A 609 32.71 6.63 -29.81
CA ARG A 609 32.89 5.31 -29.20
C ARG A 609 34.32 4.81 -29.41
N VAL A 610 34.97 4.36 -28.33
CA VAL A 610 36.28 3.71 -28.36
C VAL A 610 36.08 2.20 -28.33
N GLY A 611 36.45 1.52 -29.41
CA GLY A 611 36.25 0.08 -29.54
C GLY A 611 34.77 -0.33 -29.67
N SER A 612 34.53 -1.64 -29.55
CA SER A 612 33.17 -2.21 -29.52
C SER A 612 32.60 -2.21 -28.11
N SER A 613 31.27 -2.20 -27.99
CA SER A 613 30.59 -2.47 -26.73
C SER A 613 30.85 -3.89 -26.26
N VAL A 614 30.88 -4.08 -24.94
CA VAL A 614 31.16 -5.36 -24.28
C VAL A 614 30.20 -5.57 -23.10
N SER A 615 29.92 -6.83 -22.75
CA SER A 615 29.08 -7.17 -21.61
C SER A 615 29.80 -8.07 -20.61
N ASP A 616 29.38 -8.00 -19.34
CA ASP A 616 29.77 -8.99 -18.33
C ASP A 616 28.98 -10.29 -18.56
N THR A 617 29.65 -11.30 -19.10
CA THR A 617 29.05 -12.60 -19.44
C THR A 617 29.01 -13.57 -18.26
N ALA A 618 29.30 -13.14 -17.03
CA ALA A 618 29.15 -14.00 -15.86
C ALA A 618 27.71 -14.55 -15.79
N SER A 619 27.58 -15.87 -15.58
CA SER A 619 26.29 -16.58 -15.62
C SER A 619 25.29 -16.13 -14.55
N ILE A 620 25.75 -15.34 -13.56
CA ILE A 620 24.90 -14.73 -12.54
C ILE A 620 24.02 -13.59 -13.10
N HIS A 621 24.36 -13.05 -14.27
CA HIS A 621 23.61 -11.99 -14.93
C HIS A 621 22.62 -12.55 -15.96
N ASN A 622 21.33 -12.57 -15.62
CA ASN A 622 20.27 -12.83 -16.59
C ASN A 622 20.13 -11.69 -17.61
N ARG A 623 20.48 -10.47 -17.17
CA ARG A 623 20.57 -9.23 -17.95
C ARG A 623 22.02 -8.76 -17.85
N PRO A 624 22.93 -9.27 -18.70
CA PRO A 624 24.33 -8.87 -18.71
C PRO A 624 24.50 -7.36 -18.71
N PRO A 625 25.22 -6.77 -17.74
CA PRO A 625 25.59 -5.37 -17.79
C PRO A 625 26.31 -5.03 -19.10
N LEU A 626 26.04 -3.85 -19.65
CA LEU A 626 26.60 -3.35 -20.91
C LEU A 626 27.62 -2.27 -20.62
N ALA A 627 28.79 -2.32 -21.25
CA ALA A 627 29.82 -1.28 -21.15
C ALA A 627 30.24 -0.74 -22.52
N GLN A 628 30.47 0.57 -22.58
CA GLN A 628 31.04 1.27 -23.74
C GLN A 628 31.97 2.38 -23.25
N THR A 629 33.19 2.40 -23.77
CA THR A 629 34.13 3.50 -23.57
C THR A 629 33.86 4.60 -24.58
N PHE A 630 33.77 5.84 -24.11
CA PHE A 630 33.60 7.03 -24.93
C PHE A 630 34.83 7.92 -24.81
N SER A 631 35.08 8.71 -25.85
CA SER A 631 36.07 9.77 -25.85
C SER A 631 35.40 11.09 -26.21
N ALA A 632 35.71 12.12 -25.42
CA ALA A 632 35.34 13.50 -25.70
C ALA A 632 36.26 14.08 -26.80
N PRO A 633 35.91 15.23 -27.41
CA PRO A 633 36.71 15.85 -28.47
C PRO A 633 38.16 16.18 -28.07
N ASN A 634 38.43 16.29 -26.78
CA ASN A 634 39.77 16.50 -26.21
C ASN A 634 40.58 15.22 -25.98
N GLY A 635 40.03 14.06 -26.36
CA GLY A 635 40.69 12.77 -26.24
C GLY A 635 40.62 12.14 -24.84
N GLU A 636 40.11 12.86 -23.83
CA GLU A 636 39.78 12.29 -22.53
C GLU A 636 38.68 11.25 -22.67
N LYS A 637 38.71 10.23 -21.82
CA LYS A 637 37.87 9.04 -21.93
C LYS A 637 37.17 8.74 -20.62
N PHE A 638 36.10 7.98 -20.73
CA PHE A 638 35.48 7.30 -19.61
C PHE A 638 34.74 6.07 -20.12
N THR A 639 34.57 5.08 -19.27
CA THR A 639 33.76 3.89 -19.55
C THR A 639 32.43 4.00 -18.81
N LEU A 640 31.33 4.00 -19.57
CA LEU A 640 29.98 3.92 -19.01
C LEU A 640 29.55 2.47 -18.95
N LEU A 641 29.02 2.05 -17.82
CA LEU A 641 28.47 0.73 -17.58
C LEU A 641 27.01 0.84 -17.14
N VAL A 642 26.11 0.17 -17.86
CA VAL A 642 24.67 0.13 -17.56
C VAL A 642 24.30 -1.25 -17.04
N ASN A 643 23.57 -1.30 -15.94
CA ASN A 643 23.15 -2.54 -15.29
C ASN A 643 21.64 -2.56 -15.01
N HIS A 644 21.10 -3.76 -14.83
CA HIS A 644 19.77 -3.98 -14.27
C HIS A 644 19.78 -5.31 -13.50
N PHE A 645 19.96 -5.22 -12.19
CA PHE A 645 20.13 -6.40 -11.33
C PHE A 645 18.82 -7.13 -11.06
N LYS A 646 18.90 -8.31 -10.43
CA LYS A 646 17.73 -9.12 -10.10
C LYS A 646 16.80 -8.35 -9.15
N SER A 647 15.52 -8.26 -9.50
CA SER A 647 14.49 -7.62 -8.69
C SER A 647 14.33 -8.23 -7.29
N LYS A 648 13.92 -7.40 -6.32
CA LYS A 648 13.63 -7.76 -4.92
C LYS A 648 12.40 -8.67 -4.72
N GLY A 649 11.58 -8.86 -5.75
CA GLY A 649 10.37 -9.70 -5.68
C GLY A 649 10.66 -11.19 -5.48
N CYS A 650 9.91 -11.82 -4.57
CA CYS A 650 9.99 -13.24 -4.19
C CYS A 650 9.20 -14.16 -5.14
N GLY A 651 9.59 -15.43 -5.19
CA GLY A 651 9.03 -16.47 -6.07
C GLY A 651 9.67 -17.82 -5.75
N ASP A 652 10.67 -18.22 -6.54
CA ASP A 652 11.48 -19.43 -6.30
C ASP A 652 12.78 -19.10 -5.53
N ASP A 653 12.66 -18.32 -4.45
CA ASP A 653 13.77 -17.86 -3.63
C ASP A 653 14.13 -18.88 -2.54
N GLY A 654 15.16 -19.69 -2.78
CA GLY A 654 15.69 -20.67 -1.83
C GLY A 654 17.09 -20.33 -1.32
N GLY A 655 17.43 -20.78 -0.11
CA GLY A 655 18.78 -20.60 0.45
C GLY A 655 19.14 -19.13 0.62
N VAL A 656 20.27 -18.70 0.05
CA VAL A 656 20.77 -17.31 0.14
C VAL A 656 19.91 -16.29 -0.63
N ASP A 657 19.02 -16.77 -1.51
CA ASP A 657 18.09 -15.91 -2.25
C ASP A 657 16.79 -15.69 -1.48
N ALA A 658 16.49 -16.47 -0.43
CA ALA A 658 15.31 -16.27 0.41
C ALA A 658 15.36 -14.91 1.13
N ASP A 659 14.19 -14.33 1.42
CA ASP A 659 14.13 -13.15 2.30
C ASP A 659 14.70 -13.49 3.69
N GLN A 660 15.72 -12.74 4.11
CA GLN A 660 16.37 -12.92 5.41
C GLN A 660 15.71 -12.11 6.52
N GLY A 661 14.68 -11.30 6.22
CA GLY A 661 13.98 -10.45 7.18
C GLY A 661 14.83 -9.29 7.71
N ASP A 662 15.83 -8.87 6.94
CA ASP A 662 16.78 -7.80 7.29
C ASP A 662 16.53 -6.47 6.55
N GLY A 663 15.43 -6.40 5.79
CA GLY A 663 15.00 -5.24 5.00
C GLY A 663 15.45 -5.28 3.54
N GLN A 664 16.29 -6.23 3.13
CA GLN A 664 16.81 -6.29 1.76
C GLN A 664 15.88 -7.01 0.78
N GLY A 665 14.91 -7.79 1.27
CA GLY A 665 14.01 -8.59 0.47
C GLY A 665 14.71 -9.74 -0.28
N CYS A 666 13.95 -10.47 -1.08
CA CYS A 666 14.43 -11.64 -1.80
C CYS A 666 15.56 -11.32 -2.81
N TYR A 667 16.31 -12.36 -3.15
CA TYR A 667 17.43 -12.37 -4.10
C TYR A 667 18.58 -11.40 -3.74
N ASN A 668 18.73 -11.01 -2.46
CA ASN A 668 19.88 -10.20 -2.04
C ASN A 668 21.21 -10.95 -2.26
N GLY A 669 21.27 -12.24 -1.92
CA GLY A 669 22.45 -13.07 -2.16
C GLY A 669 22.87 -13.06 -3.63
N ARG A 670 21.92 -13.20 -4.57
CA ARG A 670 22.18 -13.06 -6.00
C ARG A 670 22.64 -11.66 -6.39
N ARG A 671 22.00 -10.59 -5.91
CA ARG A 671 22.41 -9.20 -6.22
C ARG A 671 23.84 -8.92 -5.72
N LEU A 672 24.23 -9.47 -4.58
CA LEU A 672 25.61 -9.37 -4.08
C LEU A 672 26.61 -10.09 -5.00
N LEU A 673 26.28 -11.31 -5.45
CA LEU A 673 27.12 -12.04 -6.41
C LEU A 673 27.20 -11.32 -7.77
N GLN A 674 26.13 -10.65 -8.20
CA GLN A 674 26.12 -9.79 -9.38
C GLN A 674 27.07 -8.58 -9.20
N ALA A 675 27.06 -7.92 -8.04
CA ALA A 675 27.98 -6.83 -7.74
C ALA A 675 29.46 -7.27 -7.76
N GLN A 676 29.75 -8.44 -7.18
CA GLN A 676 31.11 -9.00 -7.14
C GLN A 676 31.64 -9.37 -8.53
N ALA A 677 30.81 -10.01 -9.37
CA ALA A 677 31.16 -10.30 -10.76
C ALA A 677 31.46 -9.02 -11.54
N LEU A 678 30.57 -8.02 -11.39
CA LEU A 678 30.69 -6.74 -12.08
C LEU A 678 31.96 -5.97 -11.70
N ARG A 679 32.40 -6.03 -10.44
CA ARG A 679 33.68 -5.44 -10.01
C ARG A 679 34.89 -6.09 -10.70
N GLY A 680 34.85 -7.42 -10.86
CA GLY A 680 35.86 -8.17 -11.62
C GLY A 680 35.88 -7.74 -13.09
N PHE A 681 34.70 -7.56 -13.70
CA PHE A 681 34.57 -7.06 -15.06
C PHE A 681 35.11 -5.63 -15.22
N ILE A 682 34.82 -4.73 -14.28
CA ILE A 682 35.35 -3.35 -14.30
C ILE A 682 36.88 -3.33 -14.28
N THR A 683 37.51 -4.19 -13.49
CA THR A 683 38.98 -4.29 -13.44
C THR A 683 39.55 -4.69 -14.81
N ASN A 684 38.89 -5.59 -15.52
CA ASN A 684 39.29 -5.99 -16.88
C ASN A 684 39.08 -4.85 -17.90
N LEU A 685 38.01 -4.07 -17.76
CA LEU A 685 37.76 -2.90 -18.62
C LEU A 685 38.84 -1.83 -18.46
N GLN A 686 39.19 -1.49 -17.22
CA GLN A 686 40.23 -0.50 -16.94
C GLN A 686 41.58 -0.91 -17.56
N ALA A 687 41.94 -2.19 -17.42
CA ALA A 687 43.14 -2.73 -18.03
C ALA A 687 43.09 -2.73 -19.58
N ALA A 688 41.95 -3.08 -20.16
CA ALA A 688 41.79 -3.15 -21.62
C ALA A 688 41.80 -1.77 -22.30
N GLN A 689 41.30 -0.74 -21.62
CA GLN A 689 41.22 0.62 -22.16
C GLN A 689 42.40 1.51 -21.74
N ALA A 690 43.23 1.03 -20.81
CA ALA A 690 44.29 1.80 -20.15
C ALA A 690 43.75 3.12 -19.55
N ASP A 691 42.59 3.04 -18.91
CA ASP A 691 41.83 4.16 -18.41
C ASP A 691 41.14 3.77 -17.09
N SER A 692 41.25 4.62 -16.06
CA SER A 692 40.71 4.32 -14.73
C SER A 692 39.26 4.77 -14.54
N ASP A 693 38.70 5.54 -15.46
CA ASP A 693 37.45 6.24 -15.30
C ASP A 693 36.28 5.35 -15.71
N VAL A 694 35.56 4.85 -14.70
CA VAL A 694 34.41 3.97 -14.89
C VAL A 694 33.24 4.47 -14.07
N MET A 695 32.09 4.59 -14.74
CA MET A 695 30.80 4.94 -14.14
C MET A 695 29.86 3.75 -14.28
N VAL A 696 29.33 3.28 -13.15
CA VAL A 696 28.29 2.26 -13.05
C VAL A 696 26.97 2.97 -12.80
N ILE A 697 26.08 2.91 -13.79
CA ILE A 697 24.72 3.44 -13.68
C ILE A 697 23.69 2.34 -13.89
N GLY A 698 22.50 2.57 -13.35
CA GLY A 698 21.35 1.73 -13.61
C GLY A 698 20.64 1.28 -12.34
N ASP A 699 19.68 0.39 -12.53
CA ASP A 699 18.84 -0.14 -11.46
C ASP A 699 19.52 -1.37 -10.82
N LEU A 700 20.20 -1.14 -9.69
CA LEU A 700 20.82 -2.22 -8.91
C LEU A 700 19.79 -3.03 -8.12
N ASN A 701 18.51 -2.62 -8.13
CA ASN A 701 17.45 -3.20 -7.32
C ASN A 701 17.85 -3.31 -5.84
N ALA A 702 18.65 -2.36 -5.35
CA ALA A 702 19.18 -2.35 -4.00
C ALA A 702 19.23 -0.91 -3.48
N TYR A 703 18.79 -0.67 -2.24
CA TYR A 703 18.89 0.65 -1.61
C TYR A 703 20.34 0.95 -1.18
N ALA A 704 20.64 2.23 -0.94
CA ALA A 704 21.99 2.77 -0.76
C ALA A 704 22.93 2.02 0.22
N LYS A 705 22.39 1.41 1.28
CA LYS A 705 23.18 0.72 2.31
C LYS A 705 23.04 -0.80 2.24
N GLU A 706 22.32 -1.33 1.25
CA GLU A 706 22.21 -2.77 1.00
C GLU A 706 23.52 -3.35 0.48
N ASP A 707 23.66 -4.67 0.62
CA ASP A 707 24.92 -5.37 0.36
C ASP A 707 25.51 -5.17 -1.05
N PRO A 708 24.71 -5.10 -2.14
CA PRO A 708 25.26 -4.85 -3.48
C PRO A 708 25.94 -3.48 -3.60
N VAL A 709 25.34 -2.42 -3.03
CA VAL A 709 25.92 -1.06 -3.05
C VAL A 709 27.11 -0.98 -2.08
N HIS A 710 27.00 -1.66 -0.94
CA HIS A 710 28.10 -1.76 0.00
C HIS A 710 29.32 -2.49 -0.58
N GLU A 711 29.13 -3.53 -1.40
CA GLU A 711 30.22 -4.21 -2.12
C GLU A 711 31.00 -3.22 -2.99
N PHE A 712 30.34 -2.32 -3.71
CA PHE A 712 31.04 -1.29 -4.50
C PHE A 712 31.75 -0.27 -3.60
N THR A 713 31.04 0.32 -2.64
CA THR A 713 31.56 1.43 -1.83
C THR A 713 32.69 1.00 -0.89
N SER A 714 32.64 -0.22 -0.36
CA SER A 714 33.73 -0.81 0.43
C SER A 714 34.98 -1.16 -0.41
N ASN A 715 34.85 -1.18 -1.74
CA ASN A 715 35.92 -1.46 -2.69
C ASN A 715 36.32 -0.23 -3.53
N GLY A 716 36.13 0.98 -3.01
CA GLY A 716 36.71 2.21 -3.56
C GLY A 716 35.88 2.91 -4.64
N PHE A 717 34.65 2.46 -4.88
CA PHE A 717 33.67 3.25 -5.64
C PHE A 717 33.03 4.31 -4.74
N VAL A 718 32.64 5.43 -5.34
CA VAL A 718 31.93 6.51 -4.67
C VAL A 718 30.48 6.48 -5.13
N ASP A 719 29.56 6.46 -4.17
CA ASP A 719 28.14 6.75 -4.42
C ASP A 719 27.99 8.25 -4.69
N LEU A 720 27.70 8.60 -5.94
CA LEU A 720 27.61 9.98 -6.35
C LEU A 720 26.30 10.63 -5.87
N SER A 721 25.22 9.86 -5.77
CA SER A 721 23.93 10.35 -5.25
C SER A 721 24.12 10.81 -3.79
N GLU A 722 24.70 9.96 -2.94
CA GLU A 722 24.98 10.33 -1.55
C GLU A 722 25.99 11.49 -1.45
N ARG A 723 27.01 11.52 -2.31
CA ARG A 723 28.02 12.59 -2.31
C ARG A 723 27.43 13.97 -2.62
N PHE A 724 26.51 14.07 -3.59
CA PHE A 724 26.00 15.35 -4.08
C PHE A 724 24.65 15.75 -3.44
N ASN A 725 23.79 14.78 -3.13
CA ASN A 725 22.43 15.02 -2.64
C ASN A 725 22.21 14.57 -1.18
N GLY A 726 23.13 13.77 -0.63
CA GLY A 726 23.05 13.25 0.73
C GLY A 726 22.25 11.93 0.84
N PRO A 727 22.18 11.34 2.05
CA PRO A 727 21.59 10.00 2.25
C PRO A 727 20.06 9.96 2.10
N GLY A 728 19.39 11.12 2.06
CA GLY A 728 17.94 11.23 1.91
C GLY A 728 17.46 11.29 0.45
N ASP A 729 18.37 11.18 -0.52
CA ASP A 729 18.04 11.16 -1.95
C ASP A 729 17.14 9.96 -2.30
N TYR A 730 16.46 10.02 -3.46
CA TYR A 730 15.54 8.97 -3.87
C TYR A 730 15.27 8.94 -5.38
N SER A 731 14.95 7.76 -5.88
CA SER A 731 14.51 7.53 -7.27
C SER A 731 13.21 6.73 -7.37
N TYR A 732 12.72 6.20 -6.23
CA TYR A 732 11.64 5.24 -6.18
C TYR A 732 10.84 5.37 -4.87
N VAL A 733 9.54 5.08 -4.95
CA VAL A 733 8.62 5.00 -3.80
C VAL A 733 8.00 3.63 -3.77
N PHE A 734 8.11 2.94 -2.63
CA PHE A 734 7.49 1.64 -2.44
C PHE A 734 6.87 1.55 -1.05
N ASP A 735 5.60 1.16 -0.99
CA ASP A 735 4.86 1.01 0.28
C ASP A 735 4.92 2.26 1.18
N GLY A 736 4.88 3.45 0.57
CA GLY A 736 4.94 4.73 1.28
C GLY A 736 6.33 5.23 1.62
N GLU A 737 7.40 4.49 1.31
CA GLU A 737 8.75 4.85 1.73
C GLU A 737 9.66 5.13 0.52
N VAL A 738 10.45 6.20 0.63
CA VAL A 738 11.41 6.64 -0.40
C VAL A 738 12.79 6.01 -0.23
N GLY A 739 13.46 5.79 -1.36
CA GLY A 739 14.89 5.53 -1.46
C GLY A 739 15.32 5.53 -2.93
N TYR A 740 16.61 5.34 -3.21
CA TYR A 740 17.08 5.21 -4.59
C TYR A 740 17.51 3.77 -4.90
N LEU A 741 16.97 3.26 -6.01
CA LEU A 741 17.37 2.00 -6.64
C LEU A 741 18.19 2.26 -7.90
N ASP A 742 18.07 3.46 -8.47
CA ASP A 742 18.83 3.93 -9.63
C ASP A 742 20.07 4.65 -9.14
N HIS A 743 21.22 4.04 -9.37
CA HIS A 743 22.50 4.49 -8.85
C HIS A 743 23.35 5.16 -9.91
N ALA A 744 24.23 6.05 -9.45
CA ALA A 744 25.42 6.48 -10.16
C ALA A 744 26.63 6.24 -9.23
N LEU A 745 27.36 5.16 -9.46
CA LEU A 745 28.60 4.84 -8.75
C LEU A 745 29.79 5.11 -9.66
N ALA A 746 30.86 5.71 -9.14
CA ALA A 746 32.05 5.99 -9.95
C ALA A 746 33.33 5.53 -9.27
N THR A 747 34.33 5.17 -10.07
CA THR A 747 35.71 5.05 -9.57
C THR A 747 36.16 6.38 -8.98
N ALA A 748 37.10 6.35 -8.02
CA ALA A 748 37.57 7.57 -7.37
C ALA A 748 38.09 8.63 -8.35
N SER A 749 38.75 8.21 -9.44
CA SER A 749 39.26 9.10 -10.49
C SER A 749 38.13 9.82 -11.22
N LEU A 750 37.08 9.11 -11.65
CA LEU A 750 35.94 9.72 -12.34
C LEU A 750 35.04 10.52 -11.40
N SER A 751 34.94 10.10 -10.13
CA SER A 751 34.26 10.86 -9.10
C SER A 751 34.87 12.26 -8.97
N SER A 752 36.21 12.39 -9.02
CA SER A 752 36.88 13.70 -8.97
C SER A 752 36.57 14.62 -10.16
N GLN A 753 36.17 14.04 -11.28
CA GLN A 753 35.75 14.74 -12.50
C GLN A 753 34.23 14.95 -12.58
N THR A 754 33.47 14.42 -11.62
CA THR A 754 32.01 14.60 -11.54
C THR A 754 31.70 15.97 -10.93
N THR A 755 30.80 16.72 -11.56
CA THR A 755 30.43 18.09 -11.17
C THR A 755 29.09 18.18 -10.46
N GLY A 756 28.19 17.22 -10.70
CA GLY A 756 26.90 17.17 -10.03
C GLY A 756 26.13 15.89 -10.38
N VAL A 757 25.16 15.55 -9.52
CA VAL A 757 24.18 14.49 -9.74
C VAL A 757 22.80 15.02 -9.36
N HIS A 758 21.79 14.64 -10.13
CA HIS A 758 20.40 15.01 -9.86
C HIS A 758 19.44 13.90 -10.28
N HIS A 759 18.64 13.40 -9.33
CA HIS A 759 17.43 12.64 -9.63
C HIS A 759 16.31 13.60 -10.01
N TRP A 760 15.86 13.51 -11.25
CA TRP A 760 14.78 14.38 -11.70
C TRP A 760 13.44 13.75 -11.36
N HIS A 761 12.78 14.27 -10.31
CA HIS A 761 11.54 13.72 -9.76
C HIS A 761 10.33 13.91 -10.67
N ILE A 762 10.29 13.15 -11.77
CA ILE A 762 9.20 13.13 -12.75
C ILE A 762 8.33 11.88 -12.62
N ASN A 763 8.74 10.86 -11.87
CA ASN A 763 8.10 9.55 -11.85
C ASN A 763 7.74 9.09 -10.43
N ALA A 764 8.70 9.10 -9.50
CA ALA A 764 8.53 8.52 -8.17
C ALA A 764 7.41 9.22 -7.36
N ASP A 765 7.21 10.51 -7.60
CA ASP A 765 6.19 11.30 -6.90
C ASP A 765 4.83 11.29 -7.58
N GLU A 766 4.72 10.77 -8.80
CA GLU A 766 3.50 10.90 -9.60
C GLU A 766 2.57 9.69 -9.43
N PRO A 767 1.25 9.89 -9.36
CA PRO A 767 0.30 8.81 -9.22
C PRO A 767 0.19 7.98 -10.50
N THR A 768 -0.10 6.69 -10.36
CA THR A 768 -0.27 5.76 -11.49
C THR A 768 -1.37 6.20 -12.45
N VAL A 769 -2.43 6.86 -11.98
CA VAL A 769 -3.58 7.24 -12.81
C VAL A 769 -3.23 8.18 -14.00
N ILE A 770 -2.09 8.88 -13.95
CA ILE A 770 -1.62 9.76 -15.04
C ILE A 770 -0.61 9.08 -16.00
N ASP A 771 -0.32 7.79 -15.77
CA ASP A 771 0.58 6.99 -16.59
C ASP A 771 0.05 6.73 -18.01
N TYR A 772 0.77 5.90 -18.76
CA TYR A 772 0.42 5.57 -20.14
C TYR A 772 -0.70 4.52 -20.27
N ASN A 773 -0.99 3.75 -19.23
CA ASN A 773 -1.95 2.65 -19.27
C ASN A 773 -3.38 3.17 -19.41
N THR A 774 -4.27 2.37 -19.98
CA THR A 774 -5.70 2.70 -20.09
C THR A 774 -6.57 1.92 -19.11
N GLU A 775 -6.03 0.86 -18.50
CA GLU A 775 -6.72 0.06 -17.51
C GLU A 775 -6.99 0.85 -16.22
N PHE A 776 -8.07 0.48 -15.51
CA PHE A 776 -8.46 1.07 -14.23
C PHE A 776 -8.73 2.60 -14.27
N LYS A 777 -9.16 3.14 -15.42
CA LYS A 777 -9.61 4.53 -15.60
C LYS A 777 -11.10 4.54 -16.00
N GLN A 778 -11.94 5.37 -15.37
CA GLN A 778 -13.41 5.35 -15.58
C GLN A 778 -13.95 6.52 -16.43
N PRO A 779 -14.93 6.26 -17.34
CA PRO A 779 -15.33 4.96 -17.85
C PRO A 779 -14.78 4.71 -19.26
N ALA A 780 -14.10 3.57 -19.44
CA ALA A 780 -14.07 2.60 -20.56
C ALA A 780 -14.57 3.01 -21.98
N CYS A 781 -14.49 4.27 -22.36
CA CYS A 781 -15.09 4.88 -23.54
C CYS A 781 -14.17 6.02 -23.97
N ALA A 782 -13.76 6.05 -25.25
CA ALA A 782 -12.78 7.00 -25.78
C ALA A 782 -13.18 8.49 -25.68
N ALA A 783 -14.40 8.81 -25.22
CA ALA A 783 -14.94 10.16 -25.13
C ALA A 783 -15.56 10.50 -23.75
N CYS A 784 -15.41 9.64 -22.75
CA CYS A 784 -15.99 9.82 -21.41
C CYS A 784 -14.83 10.06 -20.42
N GLY A 785 -14.72 11.25 -19.80
CA GLY A 785 -13.51 11.65 -19.06
C GLY A 785 -13.42 11.20 -17.58
N PRO A 786 -12.28 11.49 -16.90
CA PRO A 786 -11.03 11.99 -17.46
C PRO A 786 -9.91 10.93 -17.39
N ASP A 787 -9.49 10.44 -18.55
CA ASP A 787 -8.13 9.92 -18.70
C ASP A 787 -7.17 11.10 -18.49
N TYR A 788 -6.45 11.12 -17.36
CA TYR A 788 -5.55 12.22 -16.98
C TYR A 788 -4.18 12.16 -17.68
N TYR A 789 -4.10 11.39 -18.77
CA TYR A 789 -2.91 11.34 -19.60
C TYR A 789 -2.49 12.71 -20.13
N THR A 790 -1.21 12.99 -19.98
CA THR A 790 -0.53 14.08 -20.69
C THR A 790 0.74 13.53 -21.33
N ALA A 791 1.06 14.00 -22.54
CA ALA A 791 2.30 13.67 -23.25
C ALA A 791 3.51 14.46 -22.71
N THR A 792 3.62 14.54 -21.39
CA THR A 792 4.71 15.21 -20.65
C THR A 792 5.69 14.18 -20.07
N PRO A 793 6.89 14.58 -19.62
CA PRO A 793 7.84 13.66 -18.96
C PRO A 793 7.27 12.94 -17.73
N TYR A 794 6.30 13.56 -17.05
CA TYR A 794 5.73 13.07 -15.79
C TYR A 794 5.05 11.71 -15.91
N ARG A 795 5.37 10.79 -15.00
CA ARG A 795 4.94 9.40 -14.98
C ARG A 795 5.18 8.69 -16.33
N SER A 796 6.36 8.92 -16.90
CA SER A 796 6.89 8.17 -18.03
C SER A 796 7.41 6.79 -17.63
N SER A 797 7.77 6.66 -16.35
CA SER A 797 8.23 5.44 -15.69
C SER A 797 7.74 5.44 -14.23
N ASP A 798 8.07 4.41 -13.47
CA ASP A 798 7.98 4.37 -12.01
C ASP A 798 9.31 4.71 -11.30
N HIS A 799 10.40 4.88 -12.06
CA HIS A 799 11.72 5.27 -11.57
C HIS A 799 12.09 6.68 -12.07
N ASP A 800 12.65 7.52 -11.19
CA ASP A 800 13.23 8.80 -11.62
C ASP A 800 14.56 8.60 -12.36
N PRO A 801 14.80 9.33 -13.46
CA PRO A 801 16.10 9.32 -14.13
C PRO A 801 17.17 10.02 -13.28
N VAL A 802 18.38 9.48 -13.34
CA VAL A 802 19.58 10.08 -12.72
C VAL A 802 20.36 10.84 -13.79
N VAL A 803 20.65 12.11 -13.55
CA VAL A 803 21.43 12.97 -14.45
C VAL A 803 22.76 13.32 -13.78
N ILE A 804 23.87 13.20 -14.51
CA ILE A 804 25.23 13.34 -13.99
C ILE A 804 26.05 14.25 -14.91
N GLY A 805 26.74 15.22 -14.32
CA GLY A 805 27.67 16.11 -15.03
C GLY A 805 29.11 15.64 -14.88
N LEU A 806 29.82 15.48 -15.98
CA LEU A 806 31.25 15.18 -16.02
C LEU A 806 32.01 16.38 -16.60
N ASN A 807 33.16 16.69 -16.01
CA ASN A 807 34.08 17.71 -16.48
C ASN A 807 35.40 17.06 -16.89
N LEU A 808 35.43 16.54 -18.12
CA LEU A 808 36.57 15.85 -18.69
C LEU A 808 37.51 16.89 -19.31
N ILE A 809 38.59 17.24 -18.61
CA ILE A 809 39.51 18.32 -19.02
C ILE A 809 40.87 17.73 -19.42
N LYS A 810 41.37 18.11 -20.59
CA LYS A 810 42.71 17.71 -21.01
C LYS A 810 43.75 18.66 -20.45
N HIS A 811 44.75 18.13 -19.76
CA HIS A 811 45.89 18.92 -19.32
C HIS A 811 46.98 18.95 -20.41
N VAL A 812 47.40 20.14 -20.80
CA VAL A 812 48.48 20.37 -21.77
C VAL A 812 49.50 21.32 -21.15
N ASP A 813 50.63 20.77 -20.71
CA ASP A 813 51.72 21.53 -20.09
C ASP A 813 52.89 21.72 -21.06
N GLY A 814 53.38 22.95 -21.16
CA GLY A 814 54.65 23.31 -21.78
C GLY A 814 55.84 23.16 -20.82
N SER A 815 57.00 23.62 -21.27
CA SER A 815 58.25 23.62 -20.51
C SER A 815 58.55 25.01 -19.94
N ALA A 816 59.72 25.19 -19.32
CA ALA A 816 60.21 26.54 -18.98
C ALA A 816 60.90 27.25 -20.18
N GLY A 817 60.57 26.83 -21.41
CA GLY A 817 61.28 27.13 -22.64
C GLY A 817 60.60 28.19 -23.51
N ARG A 818 60.63 27.98 -24.82
CA ARG A 818 59.70 28.64 -25.74
C ARG A 818 59.03 27.53 -26.50
N ASP A 819 57.77 27.31 -26.19
CA ASP A 819 57.01 26.18 -26.68
C ASP A 819 56.04 26.61 -27.78
N THR A 820 55.71 25.66 -28.65
CA THR A 820 54.58 25.79 -29.58
C THR A 820 53.56 24.76 -29.15
N ILE A 821 52.50 25.23 -28.52
CA ILE A 821 51.46 24.40 -27.91
C ILE A 821 50.23 24.45 -28.80
N THR A 822 49.66 23.28 -29.05
CA THR A 822 48.37 23.12 -29.73
C THR A 822 47.49 22.27 -28.85
N GLY A 823 46.39 22.85 -28.39
CA GLY A 823 45.33 22.15 -27.68
C GLY A 823 44.53 21.24 -28.60
N THR A 824 43.38 20.83 -28.13
CA THR A 824 42.52 19.84 -28.75
C THR A 824 41.26 20.49 -29.32
N ALA A 825 40.24 19.68 -29.64
CA ALA A 825 38.96 20.18 -30.10
C ALA A 825 37.90 20.24 -28.97
N GLY A 826 38.27 19.94 -27.73
CA GLY A 826 37.39 20.08 -26.56
C GLY A 826 38.07 20.85 -25.43
N ASP A 827 37.38 20.99 -24.30
CA ASP A 827 37.82 21.81 -23.18
C ASP A 827 39.20 21.35 -22.63
N ASP A 828 40.19 22.24 -22.71
CA ASP A 828 41.56 22.02 -22.24
C ASP A 828 41.93 22.94 -21.05
N LEU A 829 42.85 22.47 -20.21
CA LEU A 829 43.62 23.29 -19.29
C LEU A 829 45.06 23.36 -19.81
N ILE A 830 45.45 24.55 -20.29
CA ILE A 830 46.74 24.77 -20.93
C ILE A 830 47.62 25.62 -20.03
N ASN A 831 48.83 25.14 -19.74
CA ASN A 831 49.84 25.87 -19.00
C ASN A 831 51.11 25.96 -19.84
N GLY A 832 51.41 27.17 -20.35
CA GLY A 832 52.61 27.41 -21.16
C GLY A 832 53.90 27.10 -20.41
N GLY A 833 53.94 27.47 -19.13
CA GLY A 833 55.11 27.36 -18.27
C GLY A 833 55.75 28.73 -18.05
N GLU A 834 57.07 28.78 -17.95
CA GLU A 834 57.79 30.06 -18.08
C GLU A 834 58.30 30.13 -19.51
N GLY A 835 58.08 31.21 -20.24
CA GLY A 835 58.51 31.19 -21.63
C GLY A 835 57.89 32.27 -22.47
N ALA A 836 58.32 32.38 -23.72
CA ALA A 836 57.53 33.15 -24.68
C ALA A 836 56.94 32.13 -25.66
N ASP A 837 55.74 31.67 -25.34
CA ASP A 837 55.13 30.53 -25.99
C ASP A 837 54.18 30.96 -27.11
N THR A 838 53.94 30.05 -28.05
CA THR A 838 52.89 30.22 -29.07
C THR A 838 51.82 29.17 -28.84
N ILE A 839 50.64 29.61 -28.41
CA ILE A 839 49.56 28.73 -27.98
C ILE A 839 48.40 28.84 -28.98
N THR A 840 47.95 27.69 -29.48
CA THR A 840 46.69 27.53 -30.22
C THR A 840 45.79 26.67 -29.34
N THR A 841 44.68 27.20 -28.85
CA THR A 841 43.81 26.48 -27.90
C THR A 841 42.96 25.44 -28.63
N GLY A 842 42.50 25.77 -29.84
CA GLY A 842 41.60 24.94 -30.62
C GLY A 842 40.15 25.34 -30.42
N THR A 843 39.23 24.37 -30.45
CA THR A 843 37.82 24.60 -30.12
C THR A 843 37.53 24.04 -28.74
N GLY A 844 36.59 24.63 -28.03
CA GLY A 844 36.27 24.19 -26.66
C GLY A 844 36.14 25.41 -25.77
N ARG A 845 35.96 25.17 -24.47
CA ARG A 845 36.14 26.19 -23.44
C ARG A 845 37.50 25.97 -22.80
N ASP A 846 38.50 26.70 -23.28
CA ASP A 846 39.88 26.46 -22.89
C ASP A 846 40.32 27.42 -21.78
N VAL A 847 41.05 26.90 -20.81
CA VAL A 847 41.58 27.70 -19.69
C VAL A 847 43.09 27.74 -19.80
N LEU A 848 43.64 28.93 -20.04
CA LEU A 848 45.07 29.18 -20.05
C LEU A 848 45.52 29.64 -18.67
N VAL A 849 46.37 28.86 -18.01
CA VAL A 849 46.78 29.09 -16.62
C VAL A 849 48.10 29.86 -16.58
N TYR A 850 48.09 31.00 -15.90
CA TYR A 850 49.29 31.77 -15.62
C TYR A 850 49.63 31.71 -14.13
N GLY A 851 50.81 31.17 -13.83
CA GLY A 851 51.28 30.96 -12.45
C GLY A 851 52.40 31.88 -11.98
N SER A 852 53.11 32.56 -12.89
CA SER A 852 54.37 33.24 -12.57
C SER A 852 54.51 34.58 -13.30
N VAL A 853 54.96 35.61 -12.59
CA VAL A 853 55.36 36.91 -13.20
C VAL A 853 56.68 36.84 -13.97
N ARG A 854 57.37 35.68 -13.91
CA ARG A 854 58.58 35.41 -14.71
C ARG A 854 58.27 34.93 -16.11
N ASP A 855 57.01 34.58 -16.35
CA ASP A 855 56.56 34.19 -17.65
C ASP A 855 56.84 35.29 -18.69
N GLY A 856 57.12 34.86 -19.91
CA GLY A 856 57.41 35.75 -21.02
C GLY A 856 56.12 36.23 -21.68
N LEU A 857 56.26 36.72 -22.92
CA LEU A 857 55.11 37.16 -23.69
C LEU A 857 54.61 35.99 -24.54
N ASP A 858 53.53 35.36 -24.10
CA ASP A 858 52.85 34.34 -24.86
C ASP A 858 52.05 34.93 -26.01
N THR A 859 51.94 34.20 -27.10
CA THR A 859 51.08 34.54 -28.25
C THR A 859 49.98 33.50 -28.38
N ILE A 860 48.76 33.89 -28.03
CA ILE A 860 47.57 33.06 -28.15
C ILE A 860 46.94 33.35 -29.51
N THR A 861 46.86 32.35 -30.36
CA THR A 861 46.61 32.54 -31.79
C THR A 861 45.14 32.56 -32.18
N ASP A 862 44.26 32.00 -31.36
CA ASP A 862 42.85 31.71 -31.67
C ASP A 862 41.88 31.92 -30.49
N PHE A 863 42.28 32.69 -29.47
CA PHE A 863 41.46 32.97 -28.28
C PHE A 863 40.03 33.41 -28.65
N THR A 864 39.04 32.70 -28.13
CA THR A 864 37.61 32.90 -28.38
C THR A 864 36.91 33.45 -27.13
N PRO A 865 36.59 34.75 -27.08
CA PRO A 865 36.01 35.37 -25.89
C PRO A 865 34.65 34.78 -25.50
N GLY A 866 34.48 34.54 -24.21
CA GLY A 866 33.30 33.89 -23.63
C GLY A 866 33.28 32.37 -23.76
N SER A 867 34.22 31.79 -24.51
CA SER A 867 34.52 30.36 -24.47
C SER A 867 35.79 30.13 -23.66
N ASP A 868 36.86 30.82 -24.06
CA ASP A 868 38.18 30.67 -23.46
C ASP A 868 38.41 31.67 -22.32
N ARG A 869 39.31 31.32 -21.42
CA ARG A 869 39.65 32.12 -20.24
C ARG A 869 41.13 32.10 -19.95
N LEU A 870 41.72 33.26 -19.65
CA LEU A 870 43.05 33.36 -19.06
C LEU A 870 42.90 33.36 -17.53
N ASP A 871 43.24 32.27 -16.86
CA ASP A 871 43.25 32.22 -15.40
C ASP A 871 44.54 32.84 -14.85
N LEU A 872 44.40 33.97 -14.16
CA LEU A 872 45.50 34.73 -13.56
C LEU A 872 45.56 34.54 -12.04
N GLY A 873 44.69 33.71 -11.45
CA GLY A 873 44.52 33.62 -10.00
C GLY A 873 45.79 33.25 -9.25
N ALA A 874 46.51 32.23 -9.73
CA ALA A 874 47.77 31.79 -9.13
C ALA A 874 48.87 32.86 -9.25
N LEU A 875 49.01 33.49 -10.42
CA LEU A 875 49.94 34.60 -10.63
C LEU A 875 49.64 35.78 -9.70
N LEU A 876 48.37 36.18 -9.58
CA LEU A 876 47.97 37.33 -8.75
C LEU A 876 48.18 37.04 -7.26
N ALA A 877 47.88 35.82 -6.82
CA ALA A 877 48.17 35.38 -5.47
C ALA A 877 49.68 35.43 -5.16
N SER A 878 50.54 35.09 -6.13
CA SER A 878 52.01 35.12 -5.96
C SER A 878 52.57 36.52 -5.66
N ILE A 879 51.83 37.57 -6.03
CA ILE A 879 52.17 38.98 -5.77
C ILE A 879 51.25 39.64 -4.73
N GLY A 880 50.42 38.85 -4.04
CA GLY A 880 49.56 39.33 -2.94
C GLY A 880 48.35 40.14 -3.40
N VAL A 881 47.91 40.01 -4.65
CA VAL A 881 46.78 40.75 -5.23
C VAL A 881 45.56 39.84 -5.30
N GLN A 882 44.43 40.33 -4.80
CA GLN A 882 43.15 39.64 -4.96
C GLN A 882 42.65 39.83 -6.40
N PRO A 883 42.21 38.74 -7.09
CA PRO A 883 41.75 38.80 -8.47
C PRO A 883 40.83 40.00 -8.77
N GLY A 884 39.79 40.20 -7.94
CA GLY A 884 38.76 41.23 -8.20
C GLY A 884 39.23 42.68 -8.06
N GLN A 885 40.44 42.90 -7.53
CA GLN A 885 41.06 44.21 -7.40
C GLN A 885 42.08 44.50 -8.50
N ALA A 886 42.47 43.49 -9.28
CA ALA A 886 43.64 43.58 -10.16
C ALA A 886 43.49 44.66 -11.24
N LEU A 887 42.30 44.83 -11.83
CA LEU A 887 42.03 45.91 -12.79
C LEU A 887 41.98 47.29 -12.12
N ALA A 888 41.29 47.40 -10.98
CA ALA A 888 41.11 48.66 -10.28
C ALA A 888 42.44 49.23 -9.76
N GLN A 889 43.34 48.36 -9.32
CA GLN A 889 44.70 48.71 -8.91
C GLN A 889 45.63 48.91 -10.12
N GLY A 890 45.19 48.55 -11.34
CA GLY A 890 45.99 48.53 -12.56
C GLY A 890 47.15 47.54 -12.52
N VAL A 891 47.02 46.48 -11.72
CA VAL A 891 47.91 45.33 -11.74
C VAL A 891 47.73 44.55 -13.04
N VAL A 892 46.49 44.43 -13.53
CA VAL A 892 46.20 43.86 -14.85
C VAL A 892 45.81 44.99 -15.79
N LYS A 893 46.46 45.07 -16.95
CA LYS A 893 46.18 46.08 -17.99
C LYS A 893 45.93 45.41 -19.33
N LEU A 894 44.90 45.89 -20.05
CA LEU A 894 44.64 45.51 -21.44
C LEU A 894 45.16 46.60 -22.38
N VAL A 895 46.16 46.26 -23.19
CA VAL A 895 46.83 47.22 -24.09
C VAL A 895 46.64 46.77 -25.54
N SER A 896 45.98 47.60 -26.36
CA SER A 896 45.81 47.31 -27.78
C SER A 896 47.12 47.52 -28.54
N THR A 897 47.45 46.59 -29.43
CA THR A 897 48.63 46.62 -30.31
C THR A 897 48.19 46.41 -31.77
N SER A 898 49.11 46.58 -32.72
CA SER A 898 48.82 46.26 -34.13
C SER A 898 48.60 44.77 -34.40
N ALA A 899 49.01 43.90 -33.49
CA ALA A 899 48.90 42.44 -33.62
C ALA A 899 47.70 41.84 -32.87
N GLY A 900 47.07 42.60 -31.97
CA GLY A 900 46.02 42.11 -31.07
C GLY A 900 46.00 42.86 -29.73
N VAL A 901 45.47 42.24 -28.68
CA VAL A 901 45.43 42.82 -27.31
C VAL A 901 46.48 42.14 -26.44
N GLN A 902 47.31 42.93 -25.77
CA GLN A 902 48.18 42.43 -24.71
C GLN A 902 47.47 42.49 -23.35
N VAL A 903 47.51 41.39 -22.61
CA VAL A 903 47.31 41.35 -21.17
C VAL A 903 48.66 41.59 -20.53
N GLN A 904 48.78 42.65 -19.74
CA GLN A 904 50.02 43.02 -19.06
C GLN A 904 49.84 42.96 -17.55
N ILE A 905 50.91 42.61 -16.84
CA ILE A 905 50.99 42.54 -15.39
C ILE A 905 51.93 43.62 -14.86
N ASP A 906 51.45 44.39 -13.90
CA ASP A 906 52.16 45.43 -13.17
C ASP A 906 52.22 45.05 -11.68
N THR A 907 53.38 44.59 -11.22
CA THR A 907 53.49 43.85 -9.94
C THR A 907 53.22 44.70 -8.69
N ASP A 908 53.27 46.03 -8.79
CA ASP A 908 52.95 46.95 -7.70
C ASP A 908 51.82 47.94 -8.05
N GLY A 909 51.13 47.67 -9.17
CA GLY A 909 49.98 48.44 -9.65
C GLY A 909 50.31 49.87 -10.06
N SER A 910 49.28 50.65 -10.39
CA SER A 910 49.43 51.99 -10.99
C SER A 910 50.12 53.02 -10.10
N ALA A 911 50.27 52.73 -8.81
CA ALA A 911 50.86 53.62 -7.82
C ALA A 911 52.35 53.31 -7.54
N GLY A 912 52.85 52.15 -7.98
CA GLY A 912 54.22 51.73 -7.74
C GLY A 912 55.18 52.06 -8.89
N PRO A 913 56.51 51.92 -8.66
CA PRO A 913 57.53 52.19 -9.67
C PRO A 913 57.75 51.06 -10.69
N ALA A 914 57.14 49.87 -10.52
CA ALA A 914 57.31 48.80 -11.49
C ALA A 914 56.70 49.18 -12.85
N ALA A 915 57.27 48.62 -13.90
CA ALA A 915 56.72 48.76 -15.24
C ALA A 915 55.82 47.56 -15.55
N ALA A 916 54.64 47.82 -16.11
CA ALA A 916 53.78 46.76 -16.64
C ALA A 916 54.54 45.94 -17.70
N ARG A 917 54.54 44.61 -17.54
CA ARG A 917 55.18 43.66 -18.45
C ARG A 917 54.11 42.88 -19.20
N PRO A 918 54.28 42.65 -20.51
CA PRO A 918 53.32 41.87 -21.29
C PRO A 918 53.45 40.39 -20.92
N LEU A 919 52.29 39.78 -20.61
CA LEU A 919 52.14 38.38 -20.23
C LEU A 919 51.60 37.57 -21.41
N ALA A 920 50.52 38.05 -22.02
CA ALA A 920 49.85 37.36 -23.11
C ALA A 920 49.48 38.34 -24.22
N LEU A 921 49.66 37.95 -25.48
CA LEU A 921 49.13 38.61 -26.67
C LEU A 921 48.01 37.75 -27.24
N LEU A 922 46.78 38.24 -27.14
CA LEU A 922 45.62 37.66 -27.81
C LEU A 922 45.58 38.16 -29.24
N ARG A 923 46.03 37.32 -30.18
CA ARG A 923 46.28 37.72 -31.57
C ARG A 923 44.98 37.99 -32.31
N GLY A 924 44.96 39.04 -33.14
CA GLY A 924 43.81 39.38 -33.98
C GLY A 924 42.61 39.95 -33.21
N MET A 925 42.71 40.08 -31.89
CA MET A 925 41.67 40.59 -31.02
C MET A 925 41.69 42.11 -30.86
N THR A 926 40.54 42.67 -30.46
CA THR A 926 40.40 44.05 -29.98
C THR A 926 39.95 44.08 -28.52
N ALA A 927 40.35 45.10 -27.77
CA ALA A 927 40.05 45.18 -26.34
C ALA A 927 38.53 45.24 -26.06
N ALA A 928 37.73 45.72 -27.01
CA ALA A 928 36.27 45.79 -26.91
C ALA A 928 35.58 44.41 -26.97
N GLN A 929 36.25 43.38 -27.49
CA GLN A 929 35.72 42.02 -27.54
C GLN A 929 35.88 41.28 -26.20
N LEU A 930 36.78 41.78 -25.34
CA LEU A 930 37.06 41.18 -24.04
C LEU A 930 36.16 41.78 -22.96
N GLN A 931 35.60 40.90 -22.14
CA GLN A 931 34.95 41.22 -20.89
C GLN A 931 35.81 40.67 -19.76
N PRO A 932 36.56 41.50 -19.04
CA PRO A 932 37.54 40.99 -18.08
C PRO A 932 36.97 40.07 -17.01
N ALA A 933 35.75 40.28 -16.52
CA ALA A 933 35.12 39.40 -15.53
C ALA A 933 34.71 38.02 -16.08
N ARG A 934 34.69 37.86 -17.41
CA ARG A 934 34.36 36.63 -18.12
C ARG A 934 35.62 35.93 -18.65
N ASP A 935 36.48 36.70 -19.31
CA ASP A 935 37.61 36.18 -20.10
C ASP A 935 38.93 36.15 -19.33
N LEU A 936 39.03 36.88 -18.22
CA LEU A 936 40.19 36.87 -17.33
C LEU A 936 39.76 36.31 -15.97
N GLY A 937 40.52 35.39 -15.40
CA GLY A 937 40.31 34.85 -14.06
C GLY A 937 40.66 35.87 -12.99
N LEU A 938 39.82 36.91 -12.93
CA LEU A 938 39.85 38.02 -11.99
C LEU A 938 38.73 37.90 -10.96
#